data_AF-K2LI12-F1
#
_entry.id   AF-K2LI12-F1
#
_cell.length_a   1.000
_cell.length_b   1.000
_cell.length_c   1.000
_cell.angle_alpha   90.00
_cell.angle_beta   90.00
_cell.angle_gamma   90.00
#
_symmetry.space_group_name_H-M   'P 1'
#
loop_
_entity.id
_entity.type
_entity.pdbx_description
1 polymer ?
#
loop_
_entity_poly.entity_id
_entity_poly.type
_entity_poly.pdbx_seq_one_letter_code
_entity_poly.pdbx_strand_id
1 'polypeptide(L)'
;MIDNARMLRFHREGLQRVARIIDGNPNYDALMGEKLSDSELALFDDTLGIAERRRHAIQMAGSRVGTLPINIIRPRFEGFVCEGRSRNNLQEFAFFDTLLGGIVPKLASQNYSFCHRYSCTSLSAPQQAALDAVIDDIRSFYRSHTAITASLVRQQILYSRSFLGFLIAFTDKKAVAPAALVQANDHSPVRVALSMIMKGMDVPRIYLQHAEVSQHFPPLDFDHSVLRNAQSLDVYRQIGPVEGETYVISRHGDAFARQRLARSRGDRASVVIYPTSTVRADELRQTIDILHANPAIERILIKQHPGARRPLKDQIDTAYTTLIDTIPDWDHVALVGNSSVAMELLHRGIPVYQNFDFDPVDRDYYGFVKDGVTIEVDRRMLAEAFWRPYELSETWLERYARWDPTADETHGEEKAKFIQAMRSLAGGHAVGSSFRKHLPPMPAFGRSRERIKGFVKPALIRLINANQGLVSRAMTFLVSNTDLKIGHTSGRAASVMFIERTLSDLNDPADWLLLNEKIRAFPAVDVILAIEEMFQKRNPALKTIFEGLSRWPFGASAGTWAYLKKLDLANLAPDREELDAIAASIYRLEGDKELMRHLERSLLSTILRFGTVEQLDAFWTNASVFHPGNLPVNKQIDVLRKLRRSGADAAEVERMRAVFDKRASPFDRLKFDNMDALDRNASGEWNHLQAEERFSQVAPRGVAEEFAASVKPAYDALRPRMRFMDTRTNAAEADQLLSLARDALRHGQAFSLIRLSDGEGYLFPDGPFFDASDAANRERHWWGVELTADLRAAIREGARAAVAEADVVGIPSVYRFIRDHTDSSRSLALSIQGRGLLQVLDGVAPLLSASASIAEDKVNVSAFGDMETVKPLIDLAGRVVVVGSVRRESLPPALREARKVELVAIPTHHKTSLNEKYHGGDESLPFVYPALLGELDALSRPGDLVLVAGGIIGKIFAGHARRQGAVALDIGSVLDDWAQDGMPTMR
;
A
#
# COMPACT_ATOMS: atom_id res chain seq x y z
N MET A 1 -43.96 12.23 5.19
CA MET A 1 -43.20 11.11 4.58
C MET A 1 -42.50 11.66 3.37
N ILE A 2 -41.19 11.43 3.24
CA ILE A 2 -40.42 11.88 2.09
C ILE A 2 -40.91 11.06 0.87
N ASP A 3 -41.26 11.75 -0.22
CA ASP A 3 -41.86 11.13 -1.41
C ASP A 3 -40.80 10.48 -2.31
N ASN A 4 -40.79 9.15 -2.36
CA ASN A 4 -39.93 8.36 -3.25
C ASN A 4 -40.05 8.81 -4.72
N ALA A 5 -41.26 9.13 -5.17
CA ALA A 5 -41.50 9.50 -6.56
C ALA A 5 -40.81 10.81 -6.93
N ARG A 6 -40.68 11.74 -5.98
CA ARG A 6 -40.00 13.02 -6.18
C ARG A 6 -38.49 12.84 -6.33
N MET A 7 -37.87 12.05 -5.47
CA MET A 7 -36.44 11.73 -5.58
C MET A 7 -36.13 10.99 -6.87
N LEU A 8 -36.91 9.96 -7.23
CA LEU A 8 -36.70 9.14 -8.43
C LEU A 8 -36.66 9.97 -9.72
N ARG A 9 -37.40 11.08 -9.82
CA ARG A 9 -37.38 11.97 -11.01
C ARG A 9 -36.00 12.52 -11.33
N PHE A 10 -35.14 12.69 -10.33
CA PHE A 10 -33.79 13.23 -10.50
C PHE A 10 -32.74 12.16 -10.85
N HIS A 11 -33.11 10.88 -10.91
CA HIS A 11 -32.17 9.83 -11.28
C HIS A 11 -31.65 10.01 -12.72
N ARG A 12 -32.54 10.32 -13.69
CA ARG A 12 -32.16 10.62 -15.08
C ARG A 12 -31.25 11.83 -15.20
N GLU A 13 -31.54 12.87 -14.44
CA GLU A 13 -30.73 14.10 -14.45
C GLU A 13 -29.30 13.80 -14.02
N GLY A 14 -29.11 13.01 -12.94
CA GLY A 14 -27.76 12.62 -12.53
C GLY A 14 -27.06 11.64 -13.50
N LEU A 15 -27.78 10.80 -14.25
CA LEU A 15 -27.18 10.00 -15.34
C LEU A 15 -26.56 10.91 -16.40
N GLN A 16 -27.29 11.94 -16.83
CA GLN A 16 -26.81 12.92 -17.81
C GLN A 16 -25.65 13.74 -17.26
N ARG A 17 -25.73 14.11 -15.97
CA ARG A 17 -24.66 14.85 -15.29
C ARG A 17 -23.33 14.08 -15.26
N VAL A 18 -23.39 12.78 -14.94
CA VAL A 18 -22.21 11.90 -14.93
C VAL A 18 -21.72 11.64 -16.36
N ALA A 19 -22.61 11.53 -17.34
CA ALA A 19 -22.23 11.29 -18.73
C ALA A 19 -21.48 12.47 -19.35
N ARG A 20 -21.90 13.72 -19.08
CA ARG A 20 -21.36 14.92 -19.76
C ARG A 20 -19.84 15.06 -19.66
N ILE A 21 -19.26 14.83 -18.47
CA ILE A 21 -17.80 14.94 -18.29
C ILE A 21 -17.04 13.81 -18.98
N ILE A 22 -17.68 12.65 -19.14
CA ILE A 22 -17.12 11.46 -19.79
C ILE A 22 -17.19 11.64 -21.31
N ASP A 23 -18.36 12.00 -21.82
CA ASP A 23 -18.61 12.22 -23.25
C ASP A 23 -17.80 13.40 -23.80
N GLY A 24 -17.55 14.42 -22.97
CA GLY A 24 -16.71 15.55 -23.32
C GLY A 24 -15.22 15.25 -23.35
N ASN A 25 -14.79 14.04 -22.94
CA ASN A 25 -13.39 13.68 -22.90
C ASN A 25 -13.15 12.34 -23.63
N PRO A 26 -12.68 12.37 -24.88
CA PRO A 26 -12.48 11.14 -25.68
C PRO A 26 -11.46 10.18 -25.06
N ASN A 27 -10.58 10.67 -24.18
CA ASN A 27 -9.57 9.88 -23.50
C ASN A 27 -9.99 9.46 -22.07
N TYR A 28 -11.28 9.56 -21.72
CA TYR A 28 -11.73 9.29 -20.36
C TYR A 28 -11.51 7.83 -19.92
N ASP A 29 -11.59 6.86 -20.83
CA ASP A 29 -11.24 5.46 -20.55
C ASP A 29 -9.76 5.33 -20.14
N ALA A 30 -8.87 6.01 -20.87
CA ALA A 30 -7.46 6.09 -20.52
C ALA A 30 -7.24 6.79 -19.17
N LEU A 31 -8.05 7.81 -18.84
CA LEU A 31 -8.04 8.49 -17.53
C LEU A 31 -8.54 7.61 -16.38
N MET A 32 -9.44 6.66 -16.66
CA MET A 32 -9.90 5.67 -15.69
C MET A 32 -8.85 4.60 -15.39
N GLY A 33 -7.94 4.33 -16.35
CA GLY A 33 -6.76 3.48 -16.16
C GLY A 33 -7.12 2.09 -15.62
N GLU A 34 -6.36 1.61 -14.63
CA GLU A 34 -6.52 0.29 -14.00
C GLU A 34 -7.86 0.03 -13.28
N LYS A 35 -8.76 1.01 -13.27
CA LYS A 35 -10.12 0.82 -12.77
C LYS A 35 -10.94 -0.01 -13.76
N LEU A 36 -10.64 -0.02 -15.05
CA LEU A 36 -11.34 -0.84 -16.03
C LEU A 36 -10.56 -2.14 -16.25
N SER A 37 -11.22 -3.29 -16.29
CA SER A 37 -10.57 -4.55 -16.69
C SER A 37 -10.50 -4.68 -18.22
N ASP A 38 -9.54 -5.45 -18.73
CA ASP A 38 -9.45 -5.77 -20.17
C ASP A 38 -10.77 -6.35 -20.72
N SER A 39 -11.47 -7.14 -19.91
CA SER A 39 -12.79 -7.67 -20.23
C SER A 39 -13.89 -6.61 -20.29
N GLU A 40 -13.79 -5.53 -19.50
CA GLU A 40 -14.73 -4.41 -19.57
C GLU A 40 -14.43 -3.54 -20.80
N LEU A 41 -13.17 -3.30 -21.11
CA LEU A 41 -12.75 -2.55 -22.29
C LEU A 41 -13.17 -3.25 -23.59
N ALA A 42 -12.94 -4.56 -23.69
CA ALA A 42 -13.29 -5.33 -24.88
C ALA A 42 -14.79 -5.30 -25.23
N LEU A 43 -15.68 -5.16 -24.23
CA LEU A 43 -17.13 -5.10 -24.45
C LEU A 43 -17.61 -3.76 -25.04
N PHE A 44 -16.76 -2.74 -25.03
CA PHE A 44 -17.07 -1.40 -25.52
C PHE A 44 -16.03 -0.89 -26.52
N ASP A 45 -15.25 -1.81 -27.10
CA ASP A 45 -14.27 -1.51 -28.14
C ASP A 45 -14.92 -0.80 -29.34
N ASP A 46 -14.19 0.15 -29.93
CA ASP A 46 -14.70 0.96 -31.05
C ASP A 46 -14.92 0.16 -32.34
N THR A 47 -14.35 -1.04 -32.45
CA THR A 47 -14.65 -1.98 -33.54
C THR A 47 -16.08 -2.54 -33.47
N LEU A 48 -16.73 -2.47 -32.29
CA LEU A 48 -18.12 -2.90 -32.12
C LEU A 48 -19.12 -1.81 -32.52
N GLY A 49 -20.15 -2.21 -33.26
CA GLY A 49 -21.26 -1.33 -33.63
C GLY A 49 -22.01 -0.78 -32.41
N ILE A 50 -22.53 0.44 -32.49
CA ILE A 50 -23.25 1.11 -31.39
C ILE A 50 -24.44 0.28 -30.86
N ALA A 51 -25.11 -0.49 -31.71
CA ALA A 51 -26.22 -1.36 -31.31
C ALA A 51 -25.78 -2.50 -30.36
N GLU A 52 -24.58 -3.03 -30.56
CA GLU A 52 -24.00 -4.09 -29.73
C GLU A 52 -23.51 -3.52 -28.39
N ARG A 53 -22.78 -2.39 -28.44
CA ARG A 53 -22.37 -1.65 -27.23
C ARG A 53 -23.57 -1.25 -26.36
N ARG A 54 -24.69 -0.81 -26.97
CA ARG A 54 -25.96 -0.56 -26.25
C ARG A 54 -26.48 -1.80 -25.54
N ARG A 55 -26.46 -2.96 -26.21
CA ARG A 55 -26.92 -4.23 -25.63
C ARG A 55 -26.06 -4.62 -24.43
N HIS A 56 -24.74 -4.54 -24.56
CA HIS A 56 -23.80 -4.81 -23.47
C HIS A 56 -23.98 -3.84 -22.30
N ALA A 57 -24.12 -2.54 -22.56
CA ALA A 57 -24.32 -1.53 -21.53
C ALA A 57 -25.61 -1.79 -20.73
N ILE A 58 -26.74 -2.02 -21.41
CA ILE A 58 -28.03 -2.30 -20.76
C ILE A 58 -27.97 -3.58 -19.92
N GLN A 59 -27.38 -4.65 -20.46
CA GLN A 59 -27.25 -5.93 -19.75
C GLN A 59 -26.35 -5.80 -18.51
N MET A 60 -25.16 -5.23 -18.70
CA MET A 60 -24.17 -5.07 -17.63
C MET A 60 -24.69 -4.15 -16.53
N ALA A 61 -25.25 -2.99 -16.90
CA ALA A 61 -25.76 -2.03 -15.94
C ALA A 61 -26.98 -2.57 -15.20
N GLY A 62 -27.95 -3.16 -15.91
CA GLY A 62 -29.13 -3.76 -15.29
C GLY A 62 -28.75 -4.87 -14.29
N SER A 63 -27.86 -5.77 -14.67
CA SER A 63 -27.40 -6.86 -13.81
C SER A 63 -26.66 -6.34 -12.56
N ARG A 64 -25.67 -5.46 -12.74
CA ARG A 64 -24.84 -4.98 -11.64
C ARG A 64 -25.57 -4.01 -10.71
N VAL A 65 -26.49 -3.18 -11.22
CA VAL A 65 -27.31 -2.30 -10.37
C VAL A 65 -28.28 -3.11 -9.51
N GLY A 66 -28.89 -4.16 -10.07
CA GLY A 66 -29.80 -5.05 -9.34
C GLY A 66 -29.12 -6.05 -8.38
N THR A 67 -27.78 -6.15 -8.39
CA THR A 67 -27.07 -7.11 -7.54
C THR A 67 -27.12 -6.72 -6.06
N LEU A 68 -27.57 -7.64 -5.21
CA LEU A 68 -27.54 -7.52 -3.74
C LEU A 68 -26.21 -8.05 -3.18
N PRO A 69 -25.73 -7.55 -2.02
CA PRO A 69 -26.34 -6.50 -1.21
C PRO A 69 -26.16 -5.07 -1.74
N ILE A 70 -27.06 -4.18 -1.34
CA ILE A 70 -26.91 -2.72 -1.52
C ILE A 70 -26.36 -2.11 -0.23
N ASN A 71 -25.31 -1.29 -0.35
CA ASN A 71 -24.69 -0.59 0.76
C ASN A 71 -25.45 0.70 1.07
N ILE A 72 -25.93 0.85 2.30
CA ILE A 72 -26.79 1.96 2.73
C ILE A 72 -26.14 2.66 3.93
N ILE A 73 -26.12 3.99 3.93
CA ILE A 73 -25.69 4.78 5.10
C ILE A 73 -26.83 4.93 6.10
N ARG A 74 -26.53 5.23 7.36
CA ARG A 74 -27.53 5.74 8.31
C ARG A 74 -27.43 7.28 8.39
N PRO A 75 -28.35 8.04 7.78
CA PRO A 75 -28.34 9.50 7.87
C PRO A 75 -28.77 9.91 9.28
N ARG A 76 -27.84 10.50 10.05
CA ARG A 76 -28.04 10.80 11.49
C ARG A 76 -27.59 12.20 11.91
N PHE A 77 -27.23 13.03 10.94
CA PHE A 77 -26.63 14.34 11.19
C PHE A 77 -27.65 15.43 10.89
N GLU A 78 -27.79 16.37 11.82
CA GLU A 78 -28.67 17.55 11.71
C GLU A 78 -27.85 18.77 11.27
N GLY A 79 -28.45 19.69 10.51
CA GLY A 79 -27.74 20.87 10.04
C GLY A 79 -26.94 20.62 8.77
N PHE A 80 -25.75 21.23 8.66
CA PHE A 80 -24.94 21.20 7.44
C PHE A 80 -24.11 19.91 7.41
N VAL A 81 -24.27 19.14 6.34
CA VAL A 81 -23.60 17.85 6.15
C VAL A 81 -22.76 17.84 4.88
N CYS A 82 -21.79 16.95 4.78
CA CYS A 82 -21.01 16.77 3.55
C CYS A 82 -20.80 15.28 3.22
N GLU A 83 -20.30 15.00 2.01
CA GLU A 83 -19.87 13.66 1.63
C GLU A 83 -18.56 13.73 0.84
N GLY A 84 -17.48 13.23 1.44
CA GLY A 84 -16.21 13.04 0.75
C GLY A 84 -15.03 12.73 1.65
N ARG A 85 -14.10 11.92 1.14
CA ARG A 85 -12.92 11.43 1.88
C ARG A 85 -11.58 11.71 1.19
N SER A 86 -11.60 12.25 -0.03
CA SER A 86 -10.36 12.59 -0.72
C SER A 86 -9.71 13.81 -0.07
N ARG A 87 -8.38 13.93 -0.16
CA ARG A 87 -7.64 15.08 0.37
C ARG A 87 -8.20 16.41 -0.16
N ASN A 88 -8.54 16.48 -1.46
CA ASN A 88 -9.12 17.67 -2.06
C ASN A 88 -10.50 18.01 -1.46
N ASN A 89 -11.39 17.01 -1.27
CA ASN A 89 -12.68 17.27 -0.62
C ASN A 89 -12.51 17.77 0.82
N LEU A 90 -11.63 17.12 1.59
CA LEU A 90 -11.38 17.50 2.98
C LEU A 90 -10.78 18.90 3.10
N GLN A 91 -9.95 19.31 2.15
CA GLN A 91 -9.39 20.66 2.08
C GLN A 91 -10.49 21.71 1.86
N GLU A 92 -11.41 21.48 0.91
CA GLU A 92 -12.52 22.40 0.69
C GLU A 92 -13.49 22.48 1.87
N PHE A 93 -13.73 21.36 2.57
CA PHE A 93 -14.54 21.37 3.79
C PHE A 93 -13.86 22.15 4.93
N ALA A 94 -12.54 22.05 5.06
CA ALA A 94 -11.79 22.84 6.03
C ALA A 94 -11.79 24.34 5.67
N PHE A 95 -11.72 24.67 4.38
CA PHE A 95 -11.90 26.03 3.88
C PHE A 95 -13.28 26.60 4.23
N PHE A 96 -14.35 25.83 3.98
CA PHE A 96 -15.71 26.20 4.37
C PHE A 96 -15.86 26.41 5.89
N ASP A 97 -15.31 25.49 6.70
CA ASP A 97 -15.31 25.62 8.16
C ASP A 97 -14.57 26.91 8.61
N THR A 98 -13.50 27.28 7.92
CA THR A 98 -12.72 28.50 8.17
C THR A 98 -13.50 29.76 7.78
N LEU A 99 -14.16 29.75 6.62
CA LEU A 99 -15.01 30.85 6.16
C LEU A 99 -16.12 31.18 7.15
N LEU A 100 -16.75 30.15 7.72
CA LEU A 100 -17.91 30.32 8.60
C LEU A 100 -17.55 30.55 10.07
N GLY A 101 -16.28 30.43 10.48
CA GLY A 101 -15.83 30.84 11.82
C GLY A 101 -16.64 30.25 12.99
N GLY A 102 -17.23 29.06 12.82
CA GLY A 102 -18.06 28.40 13.85
C GLY A 102 -19.56 28.73 13.83
N ILE A 103 -20.08 29.41 12.78
CA ILE A 103 -21.53 29.63 12.58
C ILE A 103 -22.31 28.30 12.50
N VAL A 104 -21.71 27.28 11.89
CA VAL A 104 -22.24 25.92 11.82
C VAL A 104 -21.25 24.93 12.44
N PRO A 105 -21.71 23.75 12.90
CA PRO A 105 -20.79 22.70 13.34
C PRO A 105 -19.85 22.30 12.21
N LYS A 106 -18.60 21.96 12.56
CA LYS A 106 -17.56 21.59 11.57
C LYS A 106 -18.03 20.46 10.66
N LEU A 107 -17.93 20.66 9.35
CA LEU A 107 -18.36 19.68 8.34
C LEU A 107 -17.68 18.32 8.51
N ALA A 108 -16.42 18.29 8.94
CA ALA A 108 -15.69 17.04 9.19
C ALA A 108 -16.39 16.13 10.22
N SER A 109 -17.15 16.69 11.16
CA SER A 109 -17.94 15.93 12.14
C SER A 109 -19.31 15.48 11.61
N GLN A 110 -19.73 16.00 10.46
CA GLN A 110 -21.03 15.80 9.82
C GLN A 110 -20.90 15.21 8.42
N ASN A 111 -19.91 14.33 8.21
CA ASN A 111 -19.56 13.79 6.91
C ASN A 111 -20.12 12.37 6.73
N TYR A 112 -21.06 12.19 5.80
CA TYR A 112 -21.69 10.90 5.53
C TYR A 112 -20.73 9.83 5.03
N SER A 113 -19.54 10.19 4.52
CA SER A 113 -18.52 9.21 4.14
C SER A 113 -17.95 8.44 5.34
N PHE A 114 -18.12 8.98 6.57
CA PHE A 114 -17.73 8.35 7.84
C PHE A 114 -18.92 7.71 8.58
N CYS A 115 -20.13 7.76 8.04
CA CYS A 115 -21.28 7.09 8.64
C CYS A 115 -21.13 5.56 8.61
N HIS A 116 -21.67 4.91 9.64
CA HIS A 116 -21.87 3.47 9.64
C HIS A 116 -22.74 3.07 8.44
N ARG A 117 -22.29 2.04 7.70
CA ARG A 117 -23.01 1.47 6.56
C ARG A 117 -23.58 0.11 6.93
N TYR A 118 -24.73 -0.23 6.39
CA TYR A 118 -25.30 -1.56 6.50
C TYR A 118 -25.67 -2.08 5.11
N SER A 119 -25.69 -3.39 4.99
CA SER A 119 -26.00 -4.08 3.74
C SER A 119 -27.44 -4.53 3.76
N CYS A 120 -28.19 -4.17 2.71
CA CYS A 120 -29.53 -4.68 2.48
C CYS A 120 -29.46 -5.87 1.53
N THR A 121 -29.88 -7.03 2.02
CA THR A 121 -29.87 -8.32 1.29
C THR A 121 -31.25 -8.71 0.74
N SER A 122 -32.29 -7.93 1.00
CA SER A 122 -33.64 -8.11 0.46
C SER A 122 -34.36 -6.77 0.36
N LEU A 123 -35.11 -6.55 -0.73
CA LEU A 123 -35.85 -5.31 -0.95
C LEU A 123 -37.32 -5.49 -0.58
N SER A 124 -37.88 -4.50 0.11
CA SER A 124 -39.35 -4.36 0.24
C SER A 124 -39.97 -3.99 -1.10
N ALA A 125 -41.29 -4.21 -1.26
CA ALA A 125 -41.98 -3.91 -2.52
C ALA A 125 -41.78 -2.45 -3.03
N PRO A 126 -41.82 -1.40 -2.19
CA PRO A 126 -41.52 -0.03 -2.63
C PRO A 126 -40.06 0.16 -3.08
N GLN A 127 -39.11 -0.55 -2.46
CA GLN A 127 -37.70 -0.47 -2.82
C GLN A 127 -37.41 -1.25 -4.11
N GLN A 128 -38.12 -2.36 -4.33
CA GLN A 128 -38.07 -3.09 -5.60
C GLN A 128 -38.61 -2.24 -6.74
N ALA A 129 -39.76 -1.58 -6.56
CA ALA A 129 -40.30 -0.65 -7.55
C ALA A 129 -39.34 0.52 -7.85
N ALA A 130 -38.62 1.02 -6.84
CA ALA A 130 -37.59 2.04 -7.04
C ALA A 130 -36.38 1.52 -7.84
N LEU A 131 -35.93 0.28 -7.58
CA LEU A 131 -34.89 -0.39 -8.37
C LEU A 131 -35.33 -0.56 -9.83
N ASP A 132 -36.57 -1.00 -10.06
CA ASP A 132 -37.11 -1.21 -11.40
C ASP A 132 -37.17 0.12 -12.18
N ALA A 133 -37.62 1.21 -11.54
CA ALA A 133 -37.60 2.55 -12.13
C ALA A 133 -36.18 3.02 -12.49
N VAL A 134 -35.19 2.78 -11.61
CA VAL A 134 -33.77 3.09 -11.87
C VAL A 134 -33.24 2.29 -13.07
N ILE A 135 -33.59 1.00 -13.19
CA ILE A 135 -33.19 0.16 -14.33
C ILE A 135 -33.84 0.66 -15.62
N ASP A 136 -35.10 1.08 -15.59
CA ASP A 136 -35.79 1.61 -16.76
C ASP A 136 -35.21 2.94 -17.23
N ASP A 137 -34.78 3.81 -16.32
CA ASP A 137 -34.04 5.02 -16.66
C ASP A 137 -32.70 4.71 -17.34
N ILE A 138 -31.95 3.72 -16.84
CA ILE A 138 -30.70 3.26 -17.46
C ILE A 138 -30.96 2.74 -18.88
N ARG A 139 -32.02 1.92 -19.06
CA ARG A 139 -32.43 1.43 -20.38
C ARG A 139 -32.78 2.57 -21.32
N SER A 140 -33.54 3.54 -20.84
CA SER A 140 -33.93 4.71 -21.63
C SER A 140 -32.73 5.57 -22.02
N PHE A 141 -31.77 5.76 -21.10
CA PHE A 141 -30.52 6.47 -21.36
C PHE A 141 -29.75 5.81 -22.52
N TYR A 142 -29.38 4.53 -22.39
CA TYR A 142 -28.57 3.86 -23.42
C TYR A 142 -29.27 3.67 -24.76
N ARG A 143 -30.61 3.59 -24.79
CA ARG A 143 -31.37 3.52 -26.07
C ARG A 143 -31.17 4.77 -26.93
N SER A 144 -31.02 5.93 -26.30
CA SER A 144 -30.90 7.22 -26.99
C SER A 144 -29.46 7.74 -27.07
N HIS A 145 -28.56 7.28 -26.21
CA HIS A 145 -27.18 7.74 -26.17
C HIS A 145 -26.34 7.21 -27.35
N THR A 146 -25.44 8.04 -27.87
CA THR A 146 -24.68 7.78 -29.10
C THR A 146 -23.23 7.37 -28.87
N ALA A 147 -22.63 7.74 -27.73
CA ALA A 147 -21.29 7.35 -27.33
C ALA A 147 -21.36 6.43 -26.10
N ILE A 148 -20.83 5.21 -26.19
CA ILE A 148 -20.90 4.23 -25.09
C ILE A 148 -19.51 3.64 -24.89
N THR A 149 -18.83 4.11 -23.84
CA THR A 149 -17.51 3.67 -23.44
C THR A 149 -17.56 2.81 -22.18
N ALA A 150 -16.48 2.10 -21.88
CA ALA A 150 -16.41 1.27 -20.69
C ALA A 150 -16.46 2.12 -19.41
N SER A 151 -15.82 3.30 -19.40
CA SER A 151 -15.89 4.24 -18.27
C SER A 151 -17.31 4.77 -18.04
N LEU A 152 -18.05 5.12 -19.10
CA LEU A 152 -19.42 5.62 -18.98
C LEU A 152 -20.29 4.59 -18.25
N VAL A 153 -20.25 3.34 -18.72
CA VAL A 153 -21.04 2.25 -18.14
C VAL A 153 -20.66 2.00 -16.69
N ARG A 154 -19.37 1.94 -16.39
CA ARG A 154 -18.90 1.73 -15.02
C ARG A 154 -19.30 2.86 -14.06
N GLN A 155 -19.17 4.11 -14.49
CA GLN A 155 -19.49 5.26 -13.65
C GLN A 155 -21.00 5.40 -13.43
N GLN A 156 -21.82 5.10 -14.45
CA GLN A 156 -23.28 5.07 -14.30
C GLN A 156 -23.76 3.96 -13.36
N ILE A 157 -23.13 2.79 -13.40
CA ILE A 157 -23.42 1.72 -12.42
C ILE A 157 -23.13 2.19 -10.99
N LEU A 158 -21.97 2.82 -10.77
CA LEU A 158 -21.61 3.36 -9.46
C LEU A 158 -22.59 4.45 -9.00
N TYR A 159 -22.99 5.34 -9.92
CA TYR A 159 -23.99 6.39 -9.67
C TYR A 159 -25.33 5.77 -9.26
N SER A 160 -25.92 4.92 -10.10
CA SER A 160 -27.26 4.36 -9.87
C SER A 160 -27.32 3.48 -8.62
N ARG A 161 -26.27 2.70 -8.33
CA ARG A 161 -26.18 1.95 -7.06
C ARG A 161 -26.11 2.86 -5.85
N SER A 162 -25.34 3.95 -5.92
CA SER A 162 -25.23 4.93 -4.84
C SER A 162 -26.54 5.69 -4.64
N PHE A 163 -27.19 6.08 -5.74
CA PHE A 163 -28.48 6.74 -5.75
C PHE A 163 -29.54 5.88 -5.07
N LEU A 164 -29.65 4.60 -5.45
CA LEU A 164 -30.56 3.66 -4.81
C LEU A 164 -30.24 3.48 -3.32
N GLY A 165 -28.97 3.38 -2.95
CA GLY A 165 -28.54 3.31 -1.56
C GLY A 165 -28.96 4.54 -0.74
N PHE A 166 -28.80 5.74 -1.27
CA PHE A 166 -29.24 6.98 -0.61
C PHE A 166 -30.75 7.13 -0.59
N LEU A 167 -31.45 6.76 -1.66
CA LEU A 167 -32.91 6.73 -1.69
C LEU A 167 -33.45 5.84 -0.57
N ILE A 168 -32.90 4.63 -0.41
CA ILE A 168 -33.28 3.74 0.68
C ILE A 168 -32.93 4.37 2.04
N ALA A 169 -31.74 4.97 2.15
CA ALA A 169 -31.28 5.59 3.39
C ALA A 169 -32.22 6.71 3.89
N PHE A 170 -32.64 7.61 2.99
CA PHE A 170 -33.44 8.79 3.32
C PHE A 170 -34.95 8.55 3.33
N THR A 171 -35.40 7.37 2.90
CA THR A 171 -36.79 6.93 3.03
C THR A 171 -37.03 6.11 4.30
N ASP A 172 -35.96 5.73 5.01
CA ASP A 172 -36.06 5.12 6.32
C ASP A 172 -36.66 6.11 7.34
N LYS A 173 -37.59 5.63 8.17
CA LYS A 173 -38.26 6.45 9.20
C LYS A 173 -37.29 7.02 10.25
N LYS A 174 -36.09 6.43 10.38
CA LYS A 174 -35.04 6.87 11.30
C LYS A 174 -34.04 7.83 10.64
N ALA A 175 -34.21 8.14 9.36
CA ALA A 175 -33.34 9.07 8.66
C ALA A 175 -33.52 10.49 9.22
N VAL A 176 -32.39 11.15 9.47
CA VAL A 176 -32.34 12.57 9.82
C VAL A 176 -32.09 13.36 8.54
N ALA A 177 -33.01 14.27 8.20
CA ALA A 177 -32.85 15.19 7.09
C ALA A 177 -31.88 16.32 7.49
N PRO A 178 -30.84 16.59 6.69
CA PRO A 178 -29.93 17.71 6.95
C PRO A 178 -30.58 19.05 6.56
N ALA A 179 -30.06 20.15 7.10
CA ALA A 179 -30.46 21.51 6.72
C ALA A 179 -29.83 21.97 5.41
N ALA A 180 -28.64 21.47 5.08
CA ALA A 180 -27.98 21.72 3.80
C ALA A 180 -26.92 20.65 3.52
N LEU A 181 -26.71 20.35 2.25
CA LEU A 181 -25.63 19.48 1.77
C LEU A 181 -24.50 20.34 1.18
N VAL A 182 -23.29 20.19 1.72
CA VAL A 182 -22.07 20.81 1.19
C VAL A 182 -21.26 19.77 0.41
N GLN A 183 -20.94 20.07 -0.85
CA GLN A 183 -20.17 19.19 -1.73
C GLN A 183 -19.02 19.93 -2.39
N ALA A 184 -17.88 19.24 -2.47
CA ALA A 184 -16.69 19.75 -3.12
C ALA A 184 -16.43 19.07 -4.48
N ASN A 185 -17.44 18.44 -5.10
CA ASN A 185 -17.32 17.81 -6.42
C ASN A 185 -18.72 17.65 -7.03
N ASP A 186 -18.89 18.12 -8.26
CA ASP A 186 -20.16 18.26 -8.97
C ASP A 186 -20.42 17.17 -10.02
N HIS A 187 -19.50 16.25 -10.27
CA HIS A 187 -19.60 15.28 -11.38
C HIS A 187 -19.27 13.83 -10.99
N SER A 188 -18.70 13.60 -9.80
CA SER A 188 -18.37 12.26 -9.31
C SER A 188 -19.64 11.47 -8.95
N PRO A 189 -19.78 10.20 -9.39
CA PRO A 189 -21.03 9.44 -9.27
C PRO A 189 -21.68 9.44 -7.89
N VAL A 190 -20.91 9.21 -6.82
CA VAL A 190 -21.46 9.12 -5.46
C VAL A 190 -21.97 10.48 -4.98
N ARG A 191 -21.27 11.57 -5.33
CA ARG A 191 -21.67 12.92 -4.93
C ARG A 191 -22.89 13.38 -5.72
N VAL A 192 -22.89 13.14 -7.04
CA VAL A 192 -24.06 13.41 -7.89
C VAL A 192 -25.28 12.65 -7.36
N ALA A 193 -25.13 11.37 -7.01
CA ALA A 193 -26.21 10.58 -6.43
C ALA A 193 -26.81 11.23 -5.17
N LEU A 194 -25.97 11.61 -4.20
CA LEU A 194 -26.45 12.28 -2.99
C LEU A 194 -27.08 13.66 -3.30
N SER A 195 -26.49 14.42 -4.23
CA SER A 195 -26.99 15.73 -4.66
C SER A 195 -28.40 15.63 -5.26
N MET A 196 -28.64 14.65 -6.14
CA MET A 196 -29.95 14.42 -6.74
C MET A 196 -31.00 13.99 -5.70
N ILE A 197 -30.61 13.20 -4.70
CA ILE A 197 -31.48 12.87 -3.57
C ILE A 197 -31.85 14.12 -2.77
N MET A 198 -30.87 14.97 -2.44
CA MET A 198 -31.13 16.23 -1.73
C MET A 198 -32.01 17.19 -2.52
N LYS A 199 -31.78 17.30 -3.84
CA LYS A 199 -32.64 18.06 -4.77
C LYS A 199 -34.09 17.55 -4.73
N GLY A 200 -34.27 16.23 -4.73
CA GLY A 200 -35.58 15.59 -4.59
C GLY A 200 -36.25 15.78 -3.23
N MET A 201 -35.48 16.11 -2.20
CA MET A 201 -35.94 16.38 -0.83
C MET A 201 -36.12 17.87 -0.52
N ASP A 202 -35.86 18.77 -1.48
CA ASP A 202 -35.75 20.23 -1.26
C ASP A 202 -34.73 20.62 -0.17
N VAL A 203 -33.66 19.83 -0.03
CA VAL A 203 -32.55 20.19 0.84
C VAL A 203 -31.59 21.09 0.05
N PRO A 204 -31.29 22.32 0.53
CA PRO A 204 -30.33 23.22 -0.11
C PRO A 204 -28.97 22.56 -0.33
N ARG A 205 -28.41 22.76 -1.53
CA ARG A 205 -27.13 22.17 -1.95
C ARG A 205 -26.11 23.30 -2.16
N ILE A 206 -24.96 23.15 -1.54
CA ILE A 206 -23.86 24.11 -1.55
C ILE A 206 -22.66 23.45 -2.24
N TYR A 207 -22.21 24.04 -3.36
CA TYR A 207 -21.04 23.57 -4.08
C TYR A 207 -19.79 24.38 -3.72
N LEU A 208 -18.67 23.69 -3.53
CA LEU A 208 -17.33 24.24 -3.34
C LEU A 208 -16.42 23.77 -4.47
N GLN A 209 -15.90 24.71 -5.25
CA GLN A 209 -14.99 24.37 -6.35
C GLN A 209 -13.65 23.83 -5.82
N HIS A 210 -13.32 22.58 -6.17
CA HIS A 210 -12.08 21.91 -5.76
C HIS A 210 -10.97 21.92 -6.82
N ALA A 211 -11.33 22.13 -8.09
CA ALA A 211 -10.43 22.13 -9.25
C ALA A 211 -10.91 23.15 -10.29
N GLU A 212 -10.03 23.55 -11.21
CA GLU A 212 -10.41 24.38 -12.37
C GLU A 212 -11.41 23.64 -13.25
N VAL A 213 -12.30 24.39 -13.88
CA VAL A 213 -13.46 23.86 -14.62
C VAL A 213 -13.25 24.01 -16.13
N SER A 214 -13.88 23.13 -16.91
CA SER A 214 -13.88 23.17 -18.37
C SER A 214 -15.30 23.07 -18.92
N GLN A 215 -15.49 23.34 -20.21
CA GLN A 215 -16.83 23.31 -20.86
C GLN A 215 -17.52 21.93 -20.84
N HIS A 216 -16.79 20.87 -20.47
CA HIS A 216 -17.30 19.51 -20.33
C HIS A 216 -17.91 19.24 -18.94
N PHE A 217 -17.81 20.17 -18.00
CA PHE A 217 -18.44 20.04 -16.68
C PHE A 217 -19.98 20.11 -16.80
N PRO A 218 -20.70 19.57 -15.80
CA PRO A 218 -22.14 19.72 -15.73
C PRO A 218 -22.58 21.17 -15.46
N PRO A 219 -23.83 21.55 -15.82
CA PRO A 219 -24.40 22.84 -15.43
C PRO A 219 -24.32 23.08 -13.92
N LEU A 220 -24.14 24.36 -13.56
CA LEU A 220 -24.08 24.79 -12.17
C LEU A 220 -25.49 25.07 -11.66
N ASP A 221 -26.11 24.07 -11.04
CA ASP A 221 -27.51 24.08 -10.60
C ASP A 221 -27.67 24.08 -9.06
N PHE A 222 -26.61 24.40 -8.31
CA PHE A 222 -26.63 24.38 -6.85
C PHE A 222 -27.23 25.67 -6.29
N ASP A 223 -27.98 25.58 -5.19
CA ASP A 223 -28.61 26.74 -4.54
C ASP A 223 -27.57 27.80 -4.12
N HIS A 224 -26.38 27.34 -3.74
CA HIS A 224 -25.22 28.20 -3.50
C HIS A 224 -23.95 27.58 -4.08
N SER A 225 -23.14 28.39 -4.76
CA SER A 225 -21.87 27.93 -5.35
C SER A 225 -20.72 28.85 -4.99
N VAL A 226 -19.73 28.32 -4.30
CA VAL A 226 -18.46 29.02 -4.03
C VAL A 226 -17.45 28.61 -5.10
N LEU A 227 -17.15 29.56 -5.97
CA LEU A 227 -16.16 29.43 -7.05
C LEU A 227 -14.88 30.16 -6.66
N ARG A 228 -13.74 29.66 -7.11
CA ARG A 228 -12.43 30.22 -6.74
C ARG A 228 -12.14 31.54 -7.43
N ASN A 229 -12.71 31.73 -8.62
CA ASN A 229 -12.37 32.82 -9.51
C ASN A 229 -13.52 33.13 -10.49
N ALA A 230 -13.49 34.33 -11.09
CA ALA A 230 -14.51 34.80 -12.02
C ALA A 230 -14.47 34.04 -13.35
N GLN A 231 -13.29 33.55 -13.75
CA GLN A 231 -13.16 32.75 -14.96
C GLN A 231 -13.99 31.46 -14.88
N SER A 232 -13.97 30.77 -13.74
CA SER A 232 -14.75 29.56 -13.52
C SER A 232 -16.25 29.85 -13.63
N LEU A 233 -16.70 31.01 -13.13
CA LEU A 233 -18.08 31.47 -13.27
C LEU A 233 -18.45 31.68 -14.74
N ASP A 234 -17.58 32.32 -15.52
CA ASP A 234 -17.81 32.54 -16.95
C ASP A 234 -17.84 31.23 -17.74
N VAL A 235 -16.99 30.25 -17.41
CA VAL A 235 -17.06 28.90 -18.00
C VAL A 235 -18.40 28.24 -17.69
N TYR A 236 -18.88 28.29 -16.45
CA TYR A 236 -20.21 27.75 -16.13
C TYR A 236 -21.35 28.46 -16.87
N ARG A 237 -21.26 29.78 -17.06
CA ARG A 237 -22.23 30.54 -17.89
C ARG A 237 -22.21 30.11 -19.36
N GLN A 238 -21.07 29.69 -19.88
CA GLN A 238 -20.97 29.12 -21.23
C GLN A 238 -21.56 27.71 -21.32
N ILE A 239 -21.43 26.90 -20.26
CA ILE A 239 -21.99 25.54 -20.17
C ILE A 239 -23.52 25.57 -20.21
N GLY A 240 -24.14 26.55 -19.55
CA GLY A 240 -25.58 26.76 -19.52
C GLY A 240 -25.98 27.82 -18.47
N PRO A 241 -27.30 28.00 -18.24
CA PRO A 241 -27.78 28.86 -17.17
C PRO A 241 -27.19 28.45 -15.82
N VAL A 242 -26.71 29.43 -15.06
CA VAL A 242 -26.28 29.23 -13.67
C VAL A 242 -27.51 29.43 -12.79
N GLU A 243 -27.87 28.41 -12.02
CA GLU A 243 -28.94 28.48 -11.03
C GLU A 243 -28.36 28.76 -9.64
N GLY A 244 -29.17 29.37 -8.78
CA GLY A 244 -28.76 29.73 -7.42
C GLY A 244 -27.77 30.90 -7.35
N GLU A 245 -27.29 31.16 -6.15
CA GLU A 245 -26.38 32.27 -5.87
C GLU A 245 -24.92 31.83 -6.00
N THR A 246 -24.10 32.64 -6.67
CA THR A 246 -22.67 32.37 -6.84
C THR A 246 -21.81 33.35 -6.06
N TYR A 247 -20.73 32.86 -5.47
CA TYR A 247 -19.78 33.65 -4.69
C TYR A 247 -18.38 33.37 -5.21
N VAL A 248 -17.65 34.40 -5.59
CA VAL A 248 -16.25 34.28 -6.03
C VAL A 248 -15.33 34.53 -4.83
N ILE A 249 -14.78 33.47 -4.26
CA ILE A 249 -13.98 33.53 -3.03
C ILE A 249 -12.70 32.74 -3.22
N SER A 250 -11.55 33.42 -3.06
CA SER A 250 -10.24 32.75 -3.12
C SER A 250 -10.09 31.73 -1.99
N ARG A 251 -9.43 30.62 -2.31
CA ARG A 251 -8.98 29.63 -1.31
C ARG A 251 -7.79 30.10 -0.49
N HIS A 252 -7.11 31.16 -0.94
CA HIS A 252 -5.94 31.70 -0.28
C HIS A 252 -6.36 32.58 0.90
N GLY A 253 -5.81 32.28 2.08
CA GLY A 253 -6.05 33.07 3.30
C GLY A 253 -5.07 34.23 3.46
N ASP A 254 -3.94 34.17 2.75
CA ASP A 254 -2.88 35.17 2.78
C ASP A 254 -3.07 36.20 1.64
N ALA A 255 -2.39 37.34 1.76
CA ALA A 255 -2.43 38.37 0.73
C ALA A 255 -1.56 37.99 -0.48
N PHE A 256 -2.01 38.35 -1.68
CA PHE A 256 -1.24 38.23 -2.92
C PHE A 256 0.13 38.92 -2.79
N ALA A 257 1.22 38.15 -2.97
CA ALA A 257 2.59 38.61 -2.77
C ALA A 257 3.14 39.43 -3.96
N ARG A 258 2.41 40.48 -4.37
CA ARG A 258 2.70 41.32 -5.55
C ARG A 258 4.14 41.84 -5.62
N GLN A 259 4.69 42.28 -4.47
CA GLN A 259 6.03 42.88 -4.41
C GLN A 259 7.13 41.87 -4.75
N ARG A 260 6.94 40.59 -4.39
CA ARG A 260 7.89 39.52 -4.69
C ARG A 260 7.85 39.13 -6.16
N LEU A 261 6.66 39.17 -6.78
CA LEU A 261 6.48 38.85 -8.19
C LEU A 261 7.15 39.90 -9.11
N ALA A 262 7.02 41.19 -8.77
CA ALA A 262 7.62 42.32 -9.50
C ALA A 262 9.13 42.49 -9.28
N ARG A 263 9.74 41.70 -8.38
CA ARG A 263 11.16 41.85 -8.04
C ARG A 263 12.06 41.33 -9.17
N SER A 264 13.14 42.06 -9.47
CA SER A 264 14.22 41.56 -10.32
C SER A 264 14.98 40.43 -9.65
N ARG A 265 15.21 39.36 -10.42
CA ARG A 265 16.06 38.23 -10.03
C ARG A 265 17.44 38.43 -10.64
N GLY A 266 18.46 37.88 -9.99
CA GLY A 266 19.84 38.01 -10.45
C GLY A 266 20.10 37.25 -11.76
N ASP A 267 21.33 37.36 -12.25
CA ASP A 267 21.79 36.70 -13.48
C ASP A 267 21.78 35.18 -13.40
N ARG A 268 21.70 34.63 -12.16
CA ARG A 268 21.52 33.20 -11.92
C ARG A 268 20.27 32.91 -11.10
N ALA A 269 19.51 31.88 -11.50
CA ALA A 269 18.30 31.48 -10.81
C ALA A 269 18.16 29.96 -10.68
N SER A 270 17.57 29.52 -9.57
CA SER A 270 17.07 28.16 -9.42
C SER A 270 15.74 27.99 -10.18
N VAL A 271 15.62 26.94 -10.97
CA VAL A 271 14.39 26.60 -11.72
C VAL A 271 13.71 25.39 -11.10
N VAL A 272 12.40 25.46 -10.92
CA VAL A 272 11.58 24.33 -10.48
C VAL A 272 10.56 24.01 -11.57
N ILE A 273 10.59 22.77 -12.06
CA ILE A 273 9.65 22.27 -13.07
C ILE A 273 8.41 21.69 -12.37
N TYR A 274 7.24 22.11 -12.81
CA TYR A 274 5.94 21.67 -12.30
C TYR A 274 5.13 20.96 -13.40
N PRO A 275 5.35 19.66 -13.61
CA PRO A 275 4.57 18.88 -14.56
C PRO A 275 3.14 18.61 -14.07
N THR A 276 2.27 18.23 -15.02
CA THR A 276 0.96 17.65 -14.72
C THR A 276 1.08 16.19 -14.28
N SER A 277 -0.04 15.51 -14.03
CA SER A 277 -0.05 14.09 -13.60
C SER A 277 0.49 13.11 -14.65
N THR A 278 0.67 13.57 -15.87
CA THR A 278 1.19 12.80 -17.01
C THR A 278 2.18 13.68 -17.75
N VAL A 279 3.29 13.13 -18.23
CA VAL A 279 4.33 13.89 -18.95
C VAL A 279 4.70 13.20 -20.24
N ARG A 280 5.15 13.97 -21.24
CA ARG A 280 5.88 13.45 -22.40
C ARG A 280 7.35 13.32 -21.99
N ALA A 281 7.75 12.13 -21.55
CA ALA A 281 9.03 11.88 -20.91
C ALA A 281 10.24 12.36 -21.74
N ASP A 282 10.26 12.06 -23.04
CA ASP A 282 11.36 12.46 -23.92
C ASP A 282 11.45 13.98 -24.10
N GLU A 283 10.31 14.66 -24.17
CA GLU A 283 10.25 16.12 -24.29
C GLU A 283 10.65 16.81 -22.98
N LEU A 284 10.29 16.21 -21.84
CA LEU A 284 10.75 16.66 -20.53
C LEU A 284 12.27 16.50 -20.39
N ARG A 285 12.84 15.37 -20.86
CA ARG A 285 14.29 15.14 -20.87
C ARG A 285 15.01 16.22 -21.68
N GLN A 286 14.54 16.49 -22.90
CA GLN A 286 15.13 17.55 -23.74
C GLN A 286 15.02 18.93 -23.09
N THR A 287 13.92 19.22 -22.41
CA THR A 287 13.75 20.46 -21.63
C THR A 287 14.79 20.56 -20.52
N ILE A 288 15.02 19.48 -19.78
CA ILE A 288 16.04 19.41 -18.72
C ILE A 288 17.44 19.62 -19.28
N ASP A 289 17.77 18.98 -20.41
CA ASP A 289 19.09 19.11 -21.05
C ASP A 289 19.39 20.56 -21.45
N ILE A 290 18.39 21.26 -22.03
CA ILE A 290 18.51 22.68 -22.39
C ILE A 290 18.72 23.53 -21.15
N LEU A 291 17.94 23.31 -20.09
CA LEU A 291 18.07 24.05 -18.84
C LEU A 291 19.43 23.80 -18.17
N HIS A 292 19.94 22.57 -18.24
CA HIS A 292 21.24 22.23 -17.65
C HIS A 292 22.40 22.90 -18.39
N ALA A 293 22.29 23.03 -19.72
CA ALA A 293 23.29 23.72 -20.54
C ALA A 293 23.26 25.25 -20.39
N ASN A 294 22.22 25.82 -19.79
CA ASN A 294 22.04 27.26 -19.63
C ASN A 294 22.90 27.78 -18.45
N PRO A 295 23.91 28.64 -18.69
CA PRO A 295 24.82 29.12 -17.64
C PRO A 295 24.14 30.02 -16.60
N ALA A 296 22.96 30.56 -16.92
CA ALA A 296 22.16 31.35 -16.01
C ALA A 296 21.39 30.48 -14.99
N ILE A 297 21.35 29.14 -15.16
CA ILE A 297 20.65 28.27 -14.22
C ILE A 297 21.61 27.82 -13.11
N GLU A 298 21.16 27.98 -11.86
CA GLU A 298 21.93 27.56 -10.68
C GLU A 298 21.70 26.08 -10.36
N ARG A 299 20.44 25.66 -10.39
CA ARG A 299 20.00 24.28 -10.12
C ARG A 299 18.60 24.06 -10.68
N ILE A 300 18.30 22.79 -10.97
CA ILE A 300 17.01 22.34 -11.49
C ILE A 300 16.37 21.38 -10.50
N LEU A 301 15.14 21.65 -10.11
CA LEU A 301 14.31 20.74 -9.33
C LEU A 301 13.04 20.41 -10.10
N ILE A 302 12.44 19.27 -9.81
CA ILE A 302 11.15 18.88 -10.39
C ILE A 302 10.21 18.54 -9.25
N LYS A 303 9.13 19.30 -9.12
CA LYS A 303 8.09 18.96 -8.15
C LYS A 303 7.15 17.93 -8.76
N GLN A 304 7.25 16.69 -8.33
CA GLN A 304 6.37 15.64 -8.82
C GLN A 304 4.90 15.99 -8.54
N HIS A 305 4.04 15.70 -9.50
CA HIS A 305 2.60 15.84 -9.32
C HIS A 305 2.11 14.74 -8.35
N PRO A 306 1.35 15.06 -7.30
CA PRO A 306 0.92 14.07 -6.30
C PRO A 306 -0.02 12.99 -6.86
N GLY A 307 -0.65 13.27 -8.01
CA GLY A 307 -1.46 12.32 -8.76
C GLY A 307 -0.73 11.66 -9.93
N ALA A 308 0.60 11.77 -10.03
CA ALA A 308 1.37 11.13 -11.09
C ALA A 308 1.20 9.60 -11.05
N ARG A 309 0.88 9.00 -12.20
CA ARG A 309 0.60 7.56 -12.31
C ARG A 309 1.84 6.69 -12.15
N ARG A 310 2.96 7.18 -12.68
CA ARG A 310 4.29 6.62 -12.51
C ARG A 310 5.15 7.68 -11.85
N PRO A 311 6.02 7.32 -10.89
CA PRO A 311 7.06 8.22 -10.41
C PRO A 311 7.85 8.82 -11.58
N LEU A 312 8.22 10.11 -11.49
CA LEU A 312 9.02 10.74 -12.54
C LEU A 312 10.42 10.12 -12.63
N LYS A 313 10.94 9.62 -11.51
CA LYS A 313 12.21 8.85 -11.46
C LYS A 313 12.22 7.63 -12.37
N ASP A 314 11.05 7.06 -12.68
CA ASP A 314 10.94 5.87 -13.52
C ASP A 314 10.76 6.24 -15.01
N GLN A 315 10.63 7.53 -15.33
CA GLN A 315 10.31 8.04 -16.67
C GLN A 315 11.46 8.87 -17.27
N ILE A 316 12.24 9.55 -16.44
CA ILE A 316 13.34 10.41 -16.87
C ILE A 316 14.58 10.16 -16.01
N ASP A 317 15.75 10.28 -16.63
CA ASP A 317 17.02 10.28 -15.92
C ASP A 317 17.13 11.57 -15.09
N THR A 318 17.39 11.43 -13.79
CA THR A 318 17.46 12.56 -12.85
C THR A 318 18.88 13.05 -12.61
N ALA A 319 19.89 12.64 -13.40
CA ALA A 319 21.30 12.99 -13.19
C ALA A 319 21.58 14.48 -12.88
N TYR A 320 20.79 15.40 -13.46
CA TYR A 320 20.95 16.86 -13.30
C TYR A 320 19.82 17.55 -12.54
N THR A 321 18.89 16.78 -11.94
CA THR A 321 17.69 17.34 -11.31
C THR A 321 17.40 16.71 -9.94
N THR A 322 16.81 17.47 -9.03
CA THR A 322 16.33 16.95 -7.74
C THR A 322 14.81 16.84 -7.75
N LEU A 323 14.27 15.64 -7.48
CA LEU A 323 12.83 15.45 -7.30
C LEU A 323 12.40 15.94 -5.90
N ILE A 324 11.30 16.67 -5.85
CA ILE A 324 10.71 17.18 -4.60
C ILE A 324 9.20 16.93 -4.56
N ASP A 325 8.64 16.78 -3.35
CA ASP A 325 7.21 16.49 -3.16
C ASP A 325 6.38 17.74 -2.79
N THR A 326 7.03 18.81 -2.34
CA THR A 326 6.40 20.05 -1.87
C THR A 326 6.84 21.24 -2.72
N ILE A 327 5.99 22.28 -2.77
CA ILE A 327 6.37 23.57 -3.35
C ILE A 327 7.42 24.19 -2.41
N PRO A 328 8.62 24.55 -2.89
CA PRO A 328 9.61 25.21 -2.06
C PRO A 328 9.09 26.52 -1.45
N ASP A 329 9.52 26.83 -0.23
CA ASP A 329 9.20 28.07 0.47
C ASP A 329 10.14 29.24 0.10
N TRP A 330 11.27 28.94 -0.53
CA TRP A 330 12.24 29.89 -1.04
C TRP A 330 11.96 30.35 -2.50
N ASP A 331 12.61 31.43 -2.94
CA ASP A 331 12.36 32.08 -4.23
C ASP A 331 13.00 31.37 -5.43
N HIS A 332 12.22 31.13 -6.48
CA HIS A 332 12.66 30.41 -7.66
C HIS A 332 11.89 30.86 -8.90
N VAL A 333 12.33 30.40 -10.07
CA VAL A 333 11.57 30.49 -11.32
C VAL A 333 10.80 29.20 -11.52
N ALA A 334 9.49 29.29 -11.75
CA ALA A 334 8.66 28.12 -12.01
C ALA A 334 8.50 27.90 -13.52
N LEU A 335 8.87 26.71 -14.00
CA LEU A 335 8.56 26.23 -15.35
C LEU A 335 7.39 25.25 -15.27
N VAL A 336 6.24 25.60 -15.82
CA VAL A 336 4.97 24.88 -15.58
C VAL A 336 4.39 24.36 -16.90
N GLY A 337 3.90 23.12 -16.91
CA GLY A 337 3.09 22.60 -18.02
C GLY A 337 1.64 23.13 -17.98
N ASN A 338 0.67 22.30 -18.35
CA ASN A 338 -0.76 22.58 -18.24
C ASN A 338 -1.29 22.36 -16.80
N SER A 339 -0.64 22.95 -15.80
CA SER A 339 -0.98 22.77 -14.39
C SER A 339 -1.57 24.04 -13.78
N SER A 340 -2.70 23.91 -13.09
CA SER A 340 -3.35 25.01 -12.35
C SER A 340 -2.54 25.50 -11.14
N VAL A 341 -1.47 24.78 -10.77
CA VAL A 341 -0.50 25.23 -9.76
C VAL A 341 0.12 26.59 -10.13
N ALA A 342 0.10 26.97 -11.41
CA ALA A 342 0.51 28.29 -11.89
C ALA A 342 -0.10 29.43 -11.06
N MET A 343 -1.40 29.38 -10.78
CA MET A 343 -2.07 30.46 -10.02
C MET A 343 -1.63 30.49 -8.55
N GLU A 344 -1.43 29.32 -7.93
CA GLU A 344 -0.92 29.22 -6.55
C GLU A 344 0.54 29.73 -6.44
N LEU A 345 1.36 29.52 -7.47
CA LEU A 345 2.73 30.02 -7.52
C LEU A 345 2.76 31.54 -7.71
N LEU A 346 1.97 32.09 -8.64
CA LEU A 346 1.82 33.53 -8.82
C LEU A 346 1.34 34.20 -7.52
N HIS A 347 0.36 33.61 -6.83
CA HIS A 347 -0.16 34.13 -5.56
C HIS A 347 0.95 34.30 -4.51
N ARG A 348 1.88 33.32 -4.45
CA ARG A 348 3.05 33.32 -3.56
C ARG A 348 4.19 34.24 -4.04
N GLY A 349 4.02 34.91 -5.17
CA GLY A 349 5.00 35.80 -5.78
C GLY A 349 6.13 35.08 -6.52
N ILE A 350 5.91 33.82 -6.91
CA ILE A 350 6.84 33.01 -7.72
C ILE A 350 6.48 33.22 -9.20
N PRO A 351 7.41 33.69 -10.05
CA PRO A 351 7.15 33.93 -11.47
C PRO A 351 6.98 32.61 -12.22
N VAL A 352 5.97 32.56 -13.09
CA VAL A 352 5.54 31.34 -13.78
C VAL A 352 5.70 31.48 -15.29
N TYR A 353 6.56 30.64 -15.84
CA TYR A 353 6.74 30.51 -17.28
C TYR A 353 6.18 29.17 -17.72
N GLN A 354 5.40 29.17 -18.79
CA GLN A 354 4.76 27.96 -19.27
C GLN A 354 5.50 27.38 -20.47
N ASN A 355 5.84 26.10 -20.39
CA ASN A 355 6.32 25.32 -21.52
C ASN A 355 5.41 24.11 -21.66
N PHE A 356 4.71 24.04 -22.78
CA PHE A 356 3.72 22.99 -23.03
C PHE A 356 4.32 21.78 -23.75
N ASP A 357 5.58 21.83 -24.17
CA ASP A 357 6.19 20.77 -24.99
C ASP A 357 6.24 19.42 -24.27
N PHE A 358 6.48 19.46 -22.95
CA PHE A 358 6.54 18.25 -22.12
C PHE A 358 5.19 17.80 -21.56
N ASP A 359 4.10 18.50 -21.90
CA ASP A 359 2.76 18.20 -21.40
C ASP A 359 1.92 17.50 -22.49
N PRO A 360 1.26 16.36 -22.17
CA PRO A 360 0.40 15.68 -23.13
C PRO A 360 -0.97 16.35 -23.32
N VAL A 361 -1.35 17.31 -22.46
CA VAL A 361 -2.60 18.07 -22.58
C VAL A 361 -2.44 19.17 -23.63
N ASP A 362 -3.55 19.54 -24.28
CA ASP A 362 -3.58 20.62 -25.28
C ASP A 362 -2.95 21.92 -24.76
N ARG A 363 -2.26 22.62 -25.66
CA ARG A 363 -1.51 23.84 -25.37
C ARG A 363 -2.42 24.91 -24.76
N ASP A 364 -1.96 25.53 -23.67
CA ASP A 364 -2.70 26.56 -22.92
C ASP A 364 -4.13 26.13 -22.55
N TYR A 365 -4.28 24.91 -22.04
CA TYR A 365 -5.57 24.29 -21.71
C TYR A 365 -6.47 25.18 -20.84
N TYR A 366 -5.87 25.92 -19.90
CA TYR A 366 -6.61 26.83 -19.02
C TYR A 366 -6.73 28.25 -19.58
N GLY A 367 -5.94 28.64 -20.58
CA GLY A 367 -5.96 29.99 -21.15
C GLY A 367 -5.13 31.02 -20.39
N PHE A 368 -4.22 30.62 -19.51
CA PHE A 368 -3.43 31.56 -18.69
C PHE A 368 -2.51 32.44 -19.54
N VAL A 369 -1.93 31.87 -20.60
CA VAL A 369 -1.06 32.62 -21.53
C VAL A 369 -1.92 33.50 -22.43
N LYS A 370 -3.00 32.95 -22.99
CA LYS A 370 -3.98 33.69 -23.81
C LYS A 370 -4.56 34.89 -23.06
N ASP A 371 -4.85 34.75 -21.78
CA ASP A 371 -5.35 35.83 -20.92
C ASP A 371 -4.24 36.80 -20.48
N GLY A 372 -2.98 36.51 -20.81
CA GLY A 372 -1.83 37.37 -20.52
C GLY A 372 -1.41 37.39 -19.05
N VAL A 373 -1.76 36.35 -18.28
CA VAL A 373 -1.44 36.22 -16.86
C VAL A 373 -0.08 35.53 -16.65
N THR A 374 0.25 34.56 -17.50
CA THR A 374 1.56 33.89 -17.53
C THR A 374 2.28 34.17 -18.86
N ILE A 375 3.55 33.79 -18.93
CA ILE A 375 4.38 33.96 -20.12
C ILE A 375 4.72 32.58 -20.67
N GLU A 376 4.46 32.35 -21.95
CA GLU A 376 4.92 31.14 -22.62
C GLU A 376 6.40 31.25 -22.99
N VAL A 377 7.13 30.14 -22.81
CA VAL A 377 8.54 30.00 -23.20
C VAL A 377 8.73 28.74 -24.03
N ASP A 378 9.36 28.91 -25.19
CA ASP A 378 9.78 27.80 -26.04
C ASP A 378 11.22 27.37 -25.72
N ARG A 379 11.66 26.26 -26.32
CA ARG A 379 13.00 25.69 -26.12
C ARG A 379 14.15 26.65 -26.41
N ARG A 380 13.98 27.56 -27.38
CA ARG A 380 15.03 28.53 -27.72
C ARG A 380 15.21 29.53 -26.59
N MET A 381 14.10 29.97 -26.01
CA MET A 381 14.12 30.87 -24.85
C MET A 381 14.73 30.21 -23.62
N LEU A 382 14.48 28.91 -23.39
CA LEU A 382 15.02 28.17 -22.24
C LEU A 382 16.55 28.07 -22.23
N ALA A 383 17.21 28.27 -23.37
CA ALA A 383 18.68 28.27 -23.48
C ALA A 383 19.33 29.55 -22.91
N GLU A 384 18.54 30.59 -22.66
CA GLU A 384 18.99 31.88 -22.10
C GLU A 384 18.25 32.20 -20.79
N ALA A 385 18.58 33.32 -20.14
CA ALA A 385 17.85 33.79 -18.97
C ALA A 385 16.42 34.21 -19.35
N PHE A 386 15.47 33.27 -19.32
CA PHE A 386 14.09 33.47 -19.78
C PHE A 386 13.19 34.18 -18.76
N TRP A 387 13.67 34.43 -17.55
CA TRP A 387 12.90 35.14 -16.53
C TRP A 387 13.10 36.64 -16.58
N ARG A 388 12.01 37.37 -16.40
CA ARG A 388 11.98 38.82 -16.21
C ARG A 388 11.06 39.20 -15.03
N PRO A 389 11.22 40.39 -14.45
CA PRO A 389 10.22 40.95 -13.54
C PRO A 389 8.85 40.96 -14.22
N TYR A 390 7.80 40.62 -13.48
CA TYR A 390 6.44 40.78 -13.97
C TYR A 390 6.07 42.27 -13.99
N GLU A 391 5.61 42.75 -15.12
CA GLU A 391 5.04 44.09 -15.26
C GLU A 391 3.60 44.09 -14.73
N LEU A 392 3.45 44.37 -13.43
CA LEU A 392 2.15 44.43 -12.75
C LEU A 392 1.39 45.73 -13.07
N SER A 393 1.15 45.98 -14.36
CA SER A 393 0.27 47.06 -14.82
C SER A 393 -1.15 46.86 -14.29
N GLU A 394 -1.95 47.94 -14.26
CA GLU A 394 -3.37 47.85 -13.90
C GLU A 394 -4.10 46.79 -14.75
N THR A 395 -3.83 46.77 -16.07
CA THR A 395 -4.41 45.77 -16.98
C THR A 395 -4.01 44.33 -16.63
N TRP A 396 -2.76 44.09 -16.20
CA TRP A 396 -2.34 42.76 -15.75
C TRP A 396 -3.05 42.37 -14.45
N LEU A 397 -3.15 43.29 -13.49
CA LEU A 397 -3.83 43.06 -12.22
C LEU A 397 -5.33 42.78 -12.43
N GLU A 398 -5.99 43.50 -13.32
CA GLU A 398 -7.39 43.24 -13.71
C GLU A 398 -7.57 41.84 -14.30
N ARG A 399 -6.65 41.41 -15.17
CA ARG A 399 -6.67 40.06 -15.75
C ARG A 399 -6.40 38.99 -14.70
N TYR A 400 -5.42 39.20 -13.83
CA TYR A 400 -5.09 38.27 -12.75
C TYR A 400 -6.20 38.19 -11.68
N ALA A 401 -6.89 39.29 -11.38
CA ALA A 401 -8.02 39.32 -10.45
C ALA A 401 -9.19 38.42 -10.89
N ARG A 402 -9.34 38.19 -12.21
CA ARG A 402 -10.30 37.21 -12.74
C ARG A 402 -9.95 35.77 -12.39
N TRP A 403 -8.69 35.48 -12.08
CA TRP A 403 -8.14 34.16 -11.76
C TRP A 403 -7.82 33.97 -10.27
N ASP A 404 -7.46 35.04 -9.56
CA ASP A 404 -7.33 35.09 -8.11
C ASP A 404 -7.93 36.41 -7.59
N PRO A 405 -9.11 36.38 -6.96
CA PRO A 405 -9.80 37.60 -6.55
C PRO A 405 -9.06 38.34 -5.43
N THR A 406 -8.03 37.76 -4.78
CA THR A 406 -7.19 38.48 -3.80
C THR A 406 -6.38 39.62 -4.41
N ALA A 407 -6.28 39.71 -5.73
CA ALA A 407 -5.69 40.84 -6.42
C ALA A 407 -6.60 42.08 -6.49
N ASP A 408 -7.90 41.94 -6.17
CA ASP A 408 -8.88 43.01 -6.07
C ASP A 408 -9.16 43.37 -4.60
N GLU A 409 -9.09 44.65 -4.26
CA GLU A 409 -9.30 45.15 -2.90
C GLU A 409 -10.76 44.99 -2.42
N THR A 410 -11.71 44.74 -3.33
CA THR A 410 -13.13 44.57 -3.02
C THR A 410 -13.54 43.12 -2.72
N HIS A 411 -12.61 42.14 -2.80
CA HIS A 411 -12.93 40.70 -2.70
C HIS A 411 -13.59 40.28 -1.37
N GLY A 412 -13.45 41.09 -0.31
CA GLY A 412 -14.02 40.82 1.01
C GLY A 412 -15.56 40.84 1.04
N GLU A 413 -16.21 41.51 0.09
CA GLU A 413 -17.67 41.66 0.05
C GLU A 413 -18.39 40.35 -0.26
N GLU A 414 -17.90 39.57 -1.23
CA GLU A 414 -18.46 38.27 -1.62
C GLU A 414 -18.41 37.27 -0.47
N LYS A 415 -17.32 37.29 0.30
CA LYS A 415 -17.18 36.50 1.53
C LYS A 415 -18.23 36.89 2.58
N ALA A 416 -18.48 38.19 2.76
CA ALA A 416 -19.49 38.66 3.71
C ALA A 416 -20.92 38.25 3.29
N LYS A 417 -21.24 38.38 2.00
CA LYS A 417 -22.53 37.94 1.43
C LYS A 417 -22.74 36.44 1.64
N PHE A 418 -21.73 35.62 1.33
CA PHE A 418 -21.80 34.18 1.55
C PHE A 418 -22.04 33.81 3.01
N ILE A 419 -21.29 34.43 3.94
CA ILE A 419 -21.47 34.21 5.38
C ILE A 419 -22.89 34.56 5.83
N GLN A 420 -23.47 35.64 5.30
CA GLN A 420 -24.85 36.04 5.61
C GLN A 420 -25.87 35.04 5.07
N ALA A 421 -25.70 34.54 3.84
CA ALA A 421 -26.55 33.50 3.27
C ALA A 421 -26.52 32.21 4.11
N MET A 422 -25.32 31.76 4.52
CA MET A 422 -25.17 30.56 5.35
C MET A 422 -25.78 30.75 6.75
N ARG A 423 -25.72 31.95 7.34
CA ARG A 423 -26.44 32.27 8.59
C ARG A 423 -27.95 32.18 8.43
N SER A 424 -28.49 32.70 7.32
CA SER A 424 -29.92 32.62 7.01
C SER A 424 -30.38 31.16 6.91
N LEU A 425 -29.64 30.34 6.16
CA LEU A 425 -29.91 28.90 6.04
C LEU A 425 -29.83 28.16 7.38
N ALA A 426 -28.84 28.47 8.20
CA ALA A 426 -28.71 27.87 9.53
C ALA A 426 -29.83 28.31 10.51
N GLY A 427 -30.31 29.55 10.40
CA GLY A 427 -31.35 30.12 11.27
C GLY A 427 -32.79 29.81 10.84
N GLY A 428 -33.04 29.60 9.54
CA GLY A 428 -34.38 29.37 8.98
C GLY A 428 -35.02 28.02 9.34
N HIS A 429 -34.26 27.07 9.90
CA HIS A 429 -34.76 25.75 10.29
C HIS A 429 -35.23 25.66 11.76
N ALA A 430 -35.35 26.80 12.47
CA ALA A 430 -35.80 26.83 13.86
C ALA A 430 -37.32 26.84 14.08
N VAL A 431 -38.17 26.70 13.04
CA VAL A 431 -39.63 26.70 13.21
C VAL A 431 -40.27 25.56 12.41
N GLY A 432 -40.51 24.42 13.07
CA GLY A 432 -41.40 23.41 12.50
C GLY A 432 -41.17 21.93 12.84
N SER A 433 -40.82 21.53 14.06
CA SER A 433 -41.35 20.24 14.58
C SER A 433 -41.27 20.21 16.11
N SER A 434 -42.40 19.87 16.74
CA SER A 434 -42.50 19.67 18.17
C SER A 434 -41.87 18.34 18.57
N PHE A 435 -40.78 18.32 19.32
CA PHE A 435 -40.50 17.21 20.23
C PHE A 435 -39.93 17.73 21.55
N ARG A 436 -40.64 17.37 22.63
CA ARG A 436 -40.39 17.77 24.01
C ARG A 436 -39.06 17.23 24.51
N LYS A 437 -38.32 18.13 25.17
CA LYS A 437 -37.56 17.99 26.42
C LYS A 437 -37.24 16.54 26.85
N HIS A 438 -35.96 16.19 26.90
CA HIS A 438 -35.27 15.71 28.11
C HIS A 438 -33.75 15.65 27.85
N LEU A 439 -33.01 16.68 28.29
CA LEU A 439 -31.62 16.55 28.71
C LEU A 439 -31.32 17.65 29.75
N PRO A 440 -30.68 17.32 30.89
CA PRO A 440 -30.42 18.25 32.00
C PRO A 440 -29.29 19.25 31.66
N PRO A 441 -29.17 20.36 32.41
CA PRO A 441 -28.31 21.48 32.04
C PRO A 441 -26.82 21.16 32.32
N MET A 442 -25.93 21.51 31.40
CA MET A 442 -24.49 21.55 31.70
C MET A 442 -24.08 22.91 32.30
N PRO A 443 -23.19 22.96 33.31
CA PRO A 443 -22.81 24.19 34.00
C PRO A 443 -21.75 25.00 33.25
N ALA A 444 -21.78 26.31 33.47
CA ALA A 444 -20.86 27.30 32.94
C ALA A 444 -19.43 27.18 33.54
N PHE A 445 -18.52 26.46 32.87
CA PHE A 445 -17.08 26.51 33.18
C PHE A 445 -16.23 26.34 31.90
N GLY A 446 -16.36 27.28 30.96
CA GLY A 446 -15.74 27.21 29.63
C GLY A 446 -14.43 27.98 29.43
N ARG A 447 -13.96 28.78 30.39
CA ARG A 447 -12.83 29.72 30.15
C ARG A 447 -11.46 29.33 30.73
N SER A 448 -11.33 28.20 31.45
CA SER A 448 -10.06 27.81 32.10
C SER A 448 -9.31 26.65 31.42
N ARG A 449 -9.80 26.17 30.27
CA ARG A 449 -9.42 24.85 29.70
C ARG A 449 -8.18 24.86 28.79
N GLU A 450 -7.71 26.01 28.35
CA GLU A 450 -6.54 26.09 27.44
C GLU A 450 -5.19 26.04 28.17
N ARG A 451 -5.10 26.46 29.43
CA ARG A 451 -3.86 26.38 30.22
C ARG A 451 -3.53 24.97 30.73
N ILE A 452 -4.49 24.03 30.69
CA ILE A 452 -4.34 22.68 31.27
C ILE A 452 -3.78 21.66 30.25
N LYS A 453 -3.93 21.91 28.94
CA LYS A 453 -3.57 20.93 27.88
C LYS A 453 -2.07 20.65 27.76
N GLY A 454 -1.19 21.56 28.18
CA GLY A 454 0.26 21.35 28.16
C GLY A 454 0.80 20.46 29.30
N PHE A 455 0.07 20.36 30.41
CA PHE A 455 0.55 19.69 31.63
C PHE A 455 0.01 18.26 31.82
N VAL A 456 -1.18 17.94 31.29
CA VAL A 456 -1.86 16.66 31.55
C VAL A 456 -1.25 15.49 30.78
N LYS A 457 -0.69 15.72 29.58
CA LYS A 457 -0.22 14.64 28.71
C LYS A 457 1.03 13.90 29.23
N PRO A 458 2.07 14.60 29.73
CA PRO A 458 3.21 13.94 30.38
C PRO A 458 2.85 13.38 31.76
N ALA A 459 1.93 14.04 32.48
CA ALA A 459 1.49 13.59 33.81
C ALA A 459 0.67 12.30 33.74
N LEU A 460 -0.16 12.10 32.71
CA LEU A 460 -0.99 10.90 32.53
C LEU A 460 -0.15 9.66 32.21
N ILE A 461 0.85 9.79 31.35
CA ILE A 461 1.82 8.70 31.05
C ILE A 461 2.65 8.38 32.29
N ARG A 462 3.07 9.40 33.05
CA ARG A 462 3.76 9.20 34.34
C ARG A 462 2.86 8.54 35.40
N LEU A 463 1.57 8.84 35.44
CA LEU A 463 0.63 8.25 36.40
C LEU A 463 0.30 6.78 36.07
N ILE A 464 0.16 6.45 34.78
CA ILE A 464 -0.04 5.07 34.29
C ILE A 464 1.22 4.23 34.55
N ASN A 465 2.41 4.79 34.30
CA ASN A 465 3.68 4.12 34.56
C ASN A 465 4.01 4.00 36.07
N ALA A 466 3.42 4.83 36.94
CA ALA A 466 3.75 4.86 38.38
C ALA A 466 2.79 4.06 39.28
N ASN A 467 1.63 3.58 38.81
CA ASN A 467 0.67 2.88 39.67
C ASN A 467 -0.23 1.90 38.88
N GLN A 468 0.31 0.73 38.53
CA GLN A 468 -0.38 -0.32 37.75
C GLN A 468 -1.64 -0.90 38.44
N GLY A 469 -1.81 -0.75 39.77
CA GLY A 469 -2.93 -1.34 40.52
C GLY A 469 -4.23 -0.52 40.59
N LEU A 470 -4.20 0.79 40.29
CA LEU A 470 -5.35 1.71 40.45
C LEU A 470 -6.08 2.06 39.14
N VAL A 471 -5.72 1.38 38.05
CA VAL A 471 -6.11 1.72 36.67
C VAL A 471 -7.60 1.47 36.38
N SER A 472 -8.28 0.54 37.08
CA SER A 472 -9.66 0.17 36.71
C SER A 472 -10.70 1.26 36.99
N ARG A 473 -10.53 2.04 38.07
CA ARG A 473 -11.48 3.12 38.42
C ARG A 473 -11.22 4.42 37.65
N ALA A 474 -9.94 4.74 37.39
CA ALA A 474 -9.58 5.92 36.62
C ALA A 474 -9.92 5.78 35.13
N MET A 475 -9.73 4.60 34.52
CA MET A 475 -10.10 4.34 33.12
C MET A 475 -11.61 4.35 32.92
N THR A 476 -12.39 3.76 33.83
CA THR A 476 -13.87 3.79 33.75
C THR A 476 -14.41 5.22 33.88
N PHE A 477 -13.78 6.06 34.72
CA PHE A 477 -14.13 7.46 34.89
C PHE A 477 -13.67 8.35 33.71
N LEU A 478 -12.52 8.06 33.10
CA LEU A 478 -11.99 8.82 31.95
C LEU A 478 -12.68 8.44 30.64
N VAL A 479 -12.99 7.16 30.39
CA VAL A 479 -13.72 6.74 29.18
C VAL A 479 -15.18 7.22 29.20
N SER A 480 -15.75 7.44 30.39
CA SER A 480 -17.08 8.06 30.53
C SER A 480 -17.10 9.58 30.50
N ASN A 481 -15.97 10.27 30.76
CA ASN A 481 -15.94 11.75 30.89
C ASN A 481 -14.86 12.50 30.07
N THR A 482 -14.06 11.82 29.25
CA THR A 482 -13.13 12.50 28.34
C THR A 482 -13.48 12.26 26.88
N ASP A 483 -14.22 13.23 26.31
CA ASP A 483 -14.18 13.56 24.88
C ASP A 483 -12.75 14.02 24.51
N LEU A 484 -11.79 13.10 24.48
CA LEU A 484 -10.46 13.30 23.94
C LEU A 484 -10.55 13.28 22.42
N LYS A 485 -10.93 14.43 21.83
CA LYS A 485 -10.80 14.69 20.40
C LYS A 485 -9.32 14.77 20.02
N ILE A 486 -8.76 13.62 19.64
CA ILE A 486 -7.55 13.52 18.81
C ILE A 486 -8.01 13.64 17.36
N GLY A 487 -7.35 14.48 16.57
CA GLY A 487 -7.85 15.02 15.31
C GLY A 487 -8.19 14.00 14.20
N HIS A 488 -9.15 14.41 13.38
CA HIS A 488 -9.39 14.05 11.96
C HIS A 488 -9.59 12.59 11.54
N THR A 489 -9.63 11.63 12.46
CA THR A 489 -10.18 10.30 12.18
C THR A 489 -11.30 10.00 13.16
N SER A 490 -12.49 9.67 12.68
CA SER A 490 -13.57 9.12 13.51
C SER A 490 -13.96 7.75 12.98
N GLY A 491 -14.05 6.76 13.87
CA GLY A 491 -14.33 5.36 13.54
C GLY A 491 -13.15 4.42 13.81
N ARG A 492 -13.25 3.18 13.33
CA ARG A 492 -12.27 2.10 13.53
C ARG A 492 -10.83 2.50 13.19
N ALA A 493 -10.61 3.28 12.14
CA ALA A 493 -9.27 3.78 11.80
C ALA A 493 -8.65 4.68 12.87
N ALA A 494 -9.47 5.51 13.54
CA ALA A 494 -9.02 6.34 14.66
C ALA A 494 -8.69 5.50 15.89
N SER A 495 -9.55 4.51 16.16
CA SER A 495 -9.35 3.50 17.21
C SER A 495 -8.02 2.78 17.00
N VAL A 496 -7.79 2.24 15.80
CA VAL A 496 -6.56 1.56 15.39
C VAL A 496 -5.33 2.46 15.56
N MET A 497 -5.35 3.70 15.04
CA MET A 497 -4.23 4.63 15.21
C MET A 497 -3.99 5.03 16.67
N PHE A 498 -5.04 5.17 17.47
CA PHE A 498 -4.91 5.48 18.89
C PHE A 498 -4.31 4.30 19.66
N ILE A 499 -4.77 3.08 19.39
CA ILE A 499 -4.23 1.85 19.97
C ILE A 499 -2.76 1.69 19.57
N GLU A 500 -2.43 1.84 18.28
CA GLU A 500 -1.05 1.80 17.78
C GLU A 500 -0.15 2.77 18.56
N ARG A 501 -0.56 4.04 18.68
CA ARG A 501 0.22 5.05 19.39
C ARG A 501 0.33 4.74 20.88
N THR A 502 -0.75 4.27 21.50
CA THR A 502 -0.77 3.89 22.92
C THR A 502 0.20 2.74 23.17
N LEU A 503 0.13 1.67 22.39
CA LEU A 503 1.05 0.53 22.50
C LEU A 503 2.52 0.93 22.26
N SER A 504 2.76 1.94 21.41
CA SER A 504 4.11 2.42 21.12
C SER A 504 4.73 3.25 22.25
N ASP A 505 3.90 3.95 23.03
CA ASP A 505 4.34 4.90 24.07
C ASP A 505 4.41 4.25 25.48
N LEU A 506 3.95 3.01 25.64
CA LEU A 506 3.89 2.31 26.93
C LEU A 506 5.17 1.52 27.23
N ASN A 507 5.54 1.49 28.51
CA ASN A 507 6.66 0.66 28.98
C ASN A 507 6.30 -0.84 28.96
N ASP A 508 5.03 -1.17 29.28
CA ASP A 508 4.52 -2.54 29.26
C ASP A 508 3.24 -2.63 28.40
N PRO A 509 3.40 -2.71 27.07
CA PRO A 509 2.28 -2.77 26.14
C PRO A 509 1.55 -4.13 26.16
N ALA A 510 2.19 -5.21 26.64
CA ALA A 510 1.57 -6.52 26.76
C ALA A 510 0.54 -6.55 27.89
N ASP A 511 0.89 -6.02 29.06
CA ASP A 511 -0.04 -5.90 30.19
C ASP A 511 -1.24 -5.02 29.84
N TRP A 512 -1.00 -3.92 29.11
CA TRP A 512 -2.08 -3.07 28.64
C TRP A 512 -3.03 -3.80 27.69
N LEU A 513 -2.50 -4.63 26.78
CA LEU A 513 -3.30 -5.42 25.85
C LEU A 513 -4.25 -6.36 26.59
N LEU A 514 -3.74 -7.06 27.61
CA LEU A 514 -4.54 -7.97 28.43
C LEU A 514 -5.56 -7.22 29.30
N LEU A 515 -5.16 -6.09 29.88
CA LEU A 515 -6.04 -5.23 30.65
C LEU A 515 -7.17 -4.67 29.79
N ASN A 516 -6.86 -4.23 28.56
CA ASN A 516 -7.83 -3.73 27.60
C ASN A 516 -8.95 -4.75 27.36
N GLU A 517 -8.63 -6.02 27.17
CA GLU A 517 -9.64 -7.08 26.97
C GLU A 517 -10.44 -7.37 28.23
N LYS A 518 -9.79 -7.38 29.39
CA LYS A 518 -10.46 -7.57 30.68
C LYS A 518 -11.50 -6.49 30.95
N ILE A 519 -11.21 -5.23 30.62
CA ILE A 519 -12.13 -4.10 30.83
C ILE A 519 -12.96 -3.76 29.58
N ARG A 520 -12.71 -4.44 28.46
CA ARG A 520 -13.33 -4.21 27.14
C ARG A 520 -13.25 -2.75 26.67
N ALA A 521 -12.10 -2.10 26.86
CA ALA A 521 -11.93 -0.70 26.49
C ALA A 521 -11.97 -0.48 24.97
N PHE A 522 -11.37 -1.40 24.20
CA PHE A 522 -11.42 -1.45 22.74
C PHE A 522 -11.82 -2.86 22.25
N PRO A 523 -12.55 -2.96 21.11
CA PRO A 523 -12.85 -4.26 20.49
C PRO A 523 -11.56 -5.02 20.14
N ALA A 524 -11.53 -6.34 20.40
CA ALA A 524 -10.36 -7.17 20.13
C ALA A 524 -9.90 -7.08 18.65
N VAL A 525 -10.85 -6.98 17.72
CA VAL A 525 -10.55 -6.86 16.28
C VAL A 525 -9.83 -5.55 15.93
N ASP A 526 -10.08 -4.45 16.66
CA ASP A 526 -9.39 -3.17 16.44
C ASP A 526 -7.95 -3.24 16.98
N VAL A 527 -7.77 -3.93 18.11
CA VAL A 527 -6.44 -4.18 18.69
C VAL A 527 -5.60 -5.06 17.75
N ILE A 528 -6.20 -6.13 17.20
CA ILE A 528 -5.54 -6.99 16.20
C ILE A 528 -5.10 -6.15 15.00
N LEU A 529 -6.00 -5.34 14.42
CA LEU A 529 -5.64 -4.48 13.28
C LEU A 529 -4.53 -3.47 13.60
N ALA A 530 -4.51 -2.91 14.81
CA ALA A 530 -3.45 -2.02 15.24
C ALA A 530 -2.09 -2.73 15.30
N ILE A 531 -2.05 -3.95 15.84
CA ILE A 531 -0.82 -4.75 15.89
C ILE A 531 -0.41 -5.19 14.47
N GLU A 532 -1.35 -5.53 13.58
CA GLU A 532 -1.08 -5.80 12.17
C GLU A 532 -0.48 -4.59 11.45
N GLU A 533 -0.98 -3.38 11.70
CA GLU A 533 -0.44 -2.14 11.14
C GLU A 533 0.97 -1.86 11.68
N MET A 534 1.17 -2.05 12.99
CA MET A 534 2.50 -1.99 13.61
C MET A 534 3.47 -2.97 12.94
N PHE A 535 3.01 -4.17 12.55
CA PHE A 535 3.82 -5.15 11.83
C PHE A 535 4.25 -4.66 10.45
N GLN A 536 3.34 -4.02 9.71
CA GLN A 536 3.66 -3.42 8.41
C GLN A 536 4.68 -2.29 8.55
N LYS A 537 4.52 -1.45 9.58
CA LYS A 537 5.44 -0.35 9.89
C LYS A 537 6.75 -0.78 10.56
N ARG A 538 6.89 -2.07 10.91
CA ARG A 538 8.06 -2.60 11.67
C ARG A 538 8.27 -1.84 12.99
N ASN A 539 7.19 -1.53 13.69
CA ASN A 539 7.23 -0.76 14.93
C ASN A 539 8.03 -1.51 16.03
N PRO A 540 9.03 -0.88 16.67
CA PRO A 540 9.85 -1.51 17.72
C PRO A 540 9.06 -2.07 18.91
N ALA A 541 7.93 -1.45 19.28
CA ALA A 541 7.12 -1.87 20.43
C ALA A 541 6.52 -3.27 20.29
N LEU A 542 6.46 -3.83 19.06
CA LEU A 542 6.05 -5.22 18.84
C LEU A 542 6.92 -6.22 19.59
N LYS A 543 8.23 -5.95 19.69
CA LYS A 543 9.15 -6.84 20.41
C LYS A 543 8.73 -6.95 21.88
N THR A 544 8.48 -5.81 22.53
CA THR A 544 8.02 -5.75 23.92
C THR A 544 6.65 -6.39 24.11
N ILE A 545 5.71 -6.22 23.17
CA ILE A 545 4.41 -6.90 23.21
C ILE A 545 4.60 -8.43 23.23
N PHE A 546 5.43 -8.97 22.33
CA PHE A 546 5.63 -10.41 22.25
C PHE A 546 6.46 -10.97 23.39
N GLU A 547 7.45 -10.23 23.89
CA GLU A 547 8.22 -10.61 25.09
C GLU A 547 7.31 -10.74 26.32
N GLY A 548 6.40 -9.78 26.53
CA GLY A 548 5.45 -9.81 27.64
C GLY A 548 4.43 -10.96 27.58
N LEU A 549 4.18 -11.52 26.39
CA LEU A 549 3.32 -12.71 26.20
C LEU A 549 4.12 -14.01 26.32
N SER A 550 4.66 -14.29 27.50
CA SER A 550 5.49 -15.49 27.76
C SER A 550 4.69 -16.80 27.79
N ARG A 551 3.38 -16.74 28.05
CA ARG A 551 2.44 -17.88 28.03
C ARG A 551 1.17 -17.48 27.28
N TRP A 552 0.43 -18.46 26.79
CA TRP A 552 -0.86 -18.20 26.16
C TRP A 552 -1.83 -17.47 27.13
N PRO A 553 -2.31 -16.26 26.79
CA PRO A 553 -3.22 -15.51 27.65
C PRO A 553 -4.67 -16.02 27.52
N PHE A 554 -5.02 -17.05 28.31
CA PHE A 554 -6.34 -17.66 28.31
C PHE A 554 -7.47 -16.62 28.50
N GLY A 555 -8.47 -16.65 27.61
CA GLY A 555 -9.65 -15.79 27.67
C GLY A 555 -9.48 -14.40 27.03
N ALA A 556 -8.29 -14.05 26.51
CA ALA A 556 -8.05 -12.82 25.74
C ALA A 556 -7.94 -13.15 24.24
N SER A 557 -8.82 -12.60 23.40
CA SER A 557 -8.89 -12.89 21.97
C SER A 557 -7.79 -12.21 21.15
N ALA A 558 -7.58 -10.90 21.29
CA ALA A 558 -6.44 -10.19 20.72
C ALA A 558 -5.12 -10.70 21.33
N GLY A 559 -5.12 -11.04 22.63
CA GLY A 559 -3.99 -11.69 23.29
C GLY A 559 -3.64 -13.05 22.67
N THR A 560 -4.64 -13.90 22.43
CA THR A 560 -4.48 -15.20 21.77
C THR A 560 -3.96 -15.03 20.34
N TRP A 561 -4.51 -14.07 19.58
CA TRP A 561 -4.02 -13.75 18.24
C TRP A 561 -2.55 -13.30 18.26
N ALA A 562 -2.17 -12.40 19.18
CA ALA A 562 -0.81 -11.90 19.31
C ALA A 562 0.16 -13.00 19.75
N TYR A 563 -0.26 -13.91 20.63
CA TYR A 563 0.51 -15.08 21.05
C TYR A 563 0.75 -16.05 19.88
N LEU A 564 -0.29 -16.45 19.15
CA LEU A 564 -0.15 -17.27 17.94
C LEU A 564 0.77 -16.59 16.90
N LYS A 565 0.67 -15.25 16.78
CA LYS A 565 1.52 -14.50 15.87
C LYS A 565 2.98 -14.46 16.31
N LYS A 566 3.25 -14.41 17.61
CA LYS A 566 4.58 -14.59 18.20
C LYS A 566 5.14 -15.98 17.86
N LEU A 567 4.36 -17.04 18.05
CA LEU A 567 4.78 -18.42 17.75
C LEU A 567 5.20 -18.56 16.27
N ASP A 568 4.40 -18.00 15.35
CA ASP A 568 4.71 -17.96 13.91
C ASP A 568 6.00 -17.17 13.60
N LEU A 569 6.16 -15.98 14.21
CA LEU A 569 7.28 -15.07 13.95
C LEU A 569 8.61 -15.60 14.51
N ALA A 570 8.60 -16.04 15.76
CA ALA A 570 9.77 -16.54 16.48
C ALA A 570 10.06 -18.01 16.15
N ASN A 571 9.18 -18.65 15.38
CA ASN A 571 9.18 -20.09 15.13
C ASN A 571 9.31 -20.88 16.45
N LEU A 572 8.33 -20.70 17.32
CA LEU A 572 8.23 -21.43 18.57
C LEU A 572 7.10 -22.45 18.42
N ALA A 573 7.42 -23.73 18.60
CA ALA A 573 6.41 -24.78 18.60
C ALA A 573 5.67 -24.75 19.95
N PRO A 574 4.33 -24.56 19.96
CA PRO A 574 3.56 -24.78 21.16
C PRO A 574 3.54 -26.27 21.51
N ASP A 575 3.36 -26.59 22.79
CA ASP A 575 3.09 -27.98 23.16
C ASP A 575 1.72 -28.43 22.62
N ARG A 576 1.55 -29.75 22.47
CA ARG A 576 0.34 -30.31 21.85
C ARG A 576 -0.94 -29.95 22.63
N GLU A 577 -0.87 -30.01 23.96
CA GLU A 577 -2.01 -29.76 24.85
C GLU A 577 -2.39 -28.28 24.86
N GLU A 578 -1.41 -27.37 24.81
CA GLU A 578 -1.59 -25.92 24.67
C GLU A 578 -2.27 -25.60 23.35
N LEU A 579 -1.82 -26.20 22.23
CA LEU A 579 -2.45 -25.97 20.92
C LEU A 579 -3.90 -26.47 20.89
N ASP A 580 -4.18 -27.64 21.48
CA ASP A 580 -5.54 -28.17 21.64
C ASP A 580 -6.41 -27.24 22.50
N ALA A 581 -5.86 -26.72 23.59
CA ALA A 581 -6.56 -25.79 24.47
C ALA A 581 -6.85 -24.44 23.78
N ILE A 582 -5.90 -23.90 23.02
CA ILE A 582 -6.08 -22.70 22.19
C ILE A 582 -7.19 -22.92 21.17
N ALA A 583 -7.13 -24.04 20.43
CA ALA A 583 -8.13 -24.38 19.42
C ALA A 583 -9.53 -24.48 20.04
N ALA A 584 -9.67 -25.24 21.13
CA ALA A 584 -10.93 -25.38 21.85
C ALA A 584 -11.45 -24.04 22.43
N SER A 585 -10.57 -23.11 22.79
CA SER A 585 -10.97 -21.76 23.20
C SER A 585 -11.50 -20.95 22.02
N ILE A 586 -10.86 -21.03 20.85
CA ILE A 586 -11.28 -20.30 19.64
C ILE A 586 -12.62 -20.83 19.15
N TYR A 587 -12.83 -22.15 19.09
CA TYR A 587 -14.09 -22.75 18.61
C TYR A 587 -15.30 -22.44 19.48
N ARG A 588 -15.10 -22.08 20.76
CA ARG A 588 -16.17 -21.69 21.68
C ARG A 588 -16.60 -20.22 21.58
N LEU A 589 -15.90 -19.40 20.79
CA LEU A 589 -16.26 -17.99 20.63
C LEU A 589 -17.49 -17.83 19.72
N GLU A 590 -18.52 -17.15 20.21
CA GLU A 590 -19.75 -16.86 19.46
C GLU A 590 -19.78 -15.40 18.96
N GLY A 591 -20.27 -15.16 17.74
CA GLY A 591 -20.90 -13.87 17.37
C GLY A 591 -20.09 -12.80 16.62
N ASP A 592 -18.79 -12.97 16.33
CA ASP A 592 -18.03 -12.00 15.51
C ASP A 592 -17.22 -12.69 14.39
N LYS A 593 -17.79 -12.73 13.18
CA LYS A 593 -17.16 -13.36 12.00
C LYS A 593 -15.84 -12.69 11.59
N GLU A 594 -15.62 -11.43 11.93
CA GLU A 594 -14.38 -10.75 11.58
C GLU A 594 -13.26 -11.13 12.53
N LEU A 595 -13.51 -11.09 13.84
CA LEU A 595 -12.57 -11.58 14.84
C LEU A 595 -12.20 -13.05 14.58
N MET A 596 -13.19 -13.91 14.33
CA MET A 596 -12.96 -15.32 14.03
C MET A 596 -12.09 -15.52 12.79
N ARG A 597 -12.22 -14.67 11.77
CA ARG A 597 -11.35 -14.72 10.59
C ARG A 597 -9.87 -14.47 10.93
N HIS A 598 -9.56 -13.57 11.86
CA HIS A 598 -8.17 -13.36 12.27
C HIS A 598 -7.65 -14.51 13.13
N LEU A 599 -8.46 -14.99 14.08
CA LEU A 599 -8.09 -16.09 14.99
C LEU A 599 -7.91 -17.42 14.25
N GLU A 600 -8.91 -17.84 13.47
CA GLU A 600 -8.87 -19.10 12.72
C GLU A 600 -7.74 -19.11 11.69
N ARG A 601 -7.42 -17.97 11.07
CA ARG A 601 -6.28 -17.86 10.14
C ARG A 601 -4.94 -18.12 10.84
N SER A 602 -4.75 -17.52 12.01
CA SER A 602 -3.53 -17.69 12.81
C SER A 602 -3.44 -19.11 13.38
N LEU A 603 -4.56 -19.66 13.86
CA LEU A 603 -4.65 -21.04 14.35
C LEU A 603 -4.31 -22.04 13.24
N LEU A 604 -4.96 -21.94 12.07
CA LEU A 604 -4.69 -22.81 10.92
C LEU A 604 -3.20 -22.76 10.53
N SER A 605 -2.61 -21.57 10.48
CA SER A 605 -1.19 -21.43 10.15
C SER A 605 -0.28 -22.11 11.18
N THR A 606 -0.67 -22.09 12.46
CA THR A 606 0.05 -22.74 13.56
C THR A 606 -0.11 -24.26 13.48
N ILE A 607 -1.32 -24.77 13.22
CA ILE A 607 -1.60 -26.22 13.05
C ILE A 607 -0.84 -26.78 11.84
N LEU A 608 -0.87 -26.08 10.70
CA LEU A 608 -0.17 -26.54 9.50
C LEU A 608 1.34 -26.65 9.72
N ARG A 609 1.91 -25.79 10.58
CA ARG A 609 3.34 -25.74 10.85
C ARG A 609 3.78 -26.70 11.96
N PHE A 610 3.04 -26.76 13.06
CA PHE A 610 3.45 -27.45 14.29
C PHE A 610 2.46 -28.50 14.78
N GLY A 611 1.20 -28.43 14.34
CA GLY A 611 0.15 -29.33 14.81
C GLY A 611 0.19 -30.72 14.17
N THR A 612 -0.80 -31.57 14.45
CA THR A 612 -0.99 -32.91 13.86
C THR A 612 -2.06 -32.92 12.78
N VAL A 613 -2.25 -34.06 12.09
CA VAL A 613 -3.36 -34.21 11.12
C VAL A 613 -4.70 -34.26 11.84
N GLU A 614 -4.76 -34.87 13.03
CA GLU A 614 -5.99 -34.91 13.84
C GLU A 614 -6.42 -33.49 14.27
N GLN A 615 -5.46 -32.61 14.59
CA GLN A 615 -5.74 -31.21 14.88
C GLN A 615 -6.23 -30.44 13.65
N LEU A 616 -5.72 -30.80 12.47
CA LEU A 616 -6.18 -30.24 11.19
C LEU A 616 -7.61 -30.68 10.86
N ASP A 617 -7.95 -31.94 11.10
CA ASP A 617 -9.31 -32.47 10.93
C ASP A 617 -10.30 -31.85 11.93
N ALA A 618 -9.85 -31.68 13.18
CA ALA A 618 -10.62 -30.96 14.19
C ALA A 618 -10.85 -29.51 13.77
N PHE A 619 -9.87 -28.85 13.15
CA PHE A 619 -10.03 -27.52 12.59
C PHE A 619 -11.10 -27.48 11.51
N TRP A 620 -11.09 -28.39 10.53
CA TRP A 620 -12.11 -28.43 9.48
C TRP A 620 -13.53 -28.67 10.00
N THR A 621 -13.64 -29.43 11.09
CA THR A 621 -14.93 -29.75 11.71
C THR A 621 -15.51 -28.57 12.49
N ASN A 622 -14.66 -27.76 13.14
CA ASN A 622 -15.11 -26.75 14.11
C ASN A 622 -14.93 -25.29 13.65
N ALA A 623 -14.10 -25.03 12.64
CA ALA A 623 -13.90 -23.69 12.11
C ALA A 623 -15.20 -23.14 11.48
N SER A 624 -15.48 -21.87 11.75
CA SER A 624 -16.71 -21.18 11.34
C SER A 624 -16.53 -20.31 10.09
N VAL A 625 -15.29 -19.93 9.75
CA VAL A 625 -14.97 -19.02 8.65
C VAL A 625 -14.18 -19.72 7.55
N PHE A 626 -13.15 -20.49 7.90
CA PHE A 626 -12.30 -21.16 6.92
C PHE A 626 -12.72 -22.61 6.68
N HIS A 627 -12.86 -22.95 5.41
CA HIS A 627 -13.10 -24.31 4.94
C HIS A 627 -12.19 -24.61 3.75
N PRO A 628 -11.87 -25.87 3.46
CA PRO A 628 -10.96 -26.21 2.36
C PRO A 628 -11.27 -25.50 1.04
N GLY A 629 -12.55 -25.35 0.69
CA GLY A 629 -12.97 -24.71 -0.56
C GLY A 629 -12.78 -23.19 -0.66
N ASN A 630 -12.46 -22.47 0.44
CA ASN A 630 -12.33 -21.01 0.44
C ASN A 630 -10.92 -20.52 0.84
N LEU A 631 -9.93 -21.41 0.86
CA LEU A 631 -8.55 -21.08 1.18
C LEU A 631 -7.85 -20.40 0.00
N PRO A 632 -6.93 -19.44 0.24
CA PRO A 632 -5.98 -19.00 -0.78
C PRO A 632 -5.08 -20.16 -1.25
N VAL A 633 -4.66 -20.16 -2.52
CA VAL A 633 -3.84 -21.23 -3.12
C VAL A 633 -2.61 -21.62 -2.30
N ASN A 634 -1.88 -20.63 -1.75
CA ASN A 634 -0.71 -20.90 -0.91
C ASN A 634 -1.06 -21.69 0.37
N LYS A 635 -2.26 -21.48 0.92
CA LYS A 635 -2.74 -22.25 2.08
C LYS A 635 -3.25 -23.63 1.68
N GLN A 636 -3.82 -23.78 0.48
CA GLN A 636 -4.15 -25.09 -0.08
C GLN A 636 -2.88 -25.93 -0.25
N ILE A 637 -1.79 -25.33 -0.73
CA ILE A 637 -0.48 -25.98 -0.82
C ILE A 637 0.05 -26.40 0.57
N ASP A 638 0.02 -25.49 1.56
CA ASP A 638 0.43 -25.83 2.94
C ASP A 638 -0.35 -27.05 3.50
N VAL A 639 -1.66 -27.14 3.21
CA VAL A 639 -2.51 -28.29 3.60
C VAL A 639 -2.03 -29.59 2.94
N LEU A 640 -1.78 -29.59 1.63
CA LEU A 640 -1.29 -30.79 0.94
C LEU A 640 0.08 -31.24 1.47
N ARG A 641 0.98 -30.28 1.73
CA ARG A 641 2.30 -30.57 2.34
C ARG A 641 2.15 -31.16 3.74
N LYS A 642 1.20 -30.69 4.53
CA LYS A 642 0.89 -31.23 5.86
C LYS A 642 0.44 -32.68 5.80
N LEU A 643 -0.53 -32.99 4.95
CA LEU A 643 -1.02 -34.36 4.79
C LEU A 643 0.10 -35.31 4.35
N ARG A 644 0.88 -34.93 3.33
CA ARG A 644 2.00 -35.76 2.81
C ARG A 644 3.07 -36.03 3.86
N ARG A 645 3.55 -34.99 4.55
CA ARG A 645 4.63 -35.14 5.55
C ARG A 645 4.20 -35.90 6.80
N SER A 646 2.92 -35.85 7.15
CA SER A 646 2.39 -36.59 8.29
C SER A 646 2.02 -38.03 7.95
N GLY A 647 2.32 -38.51 6.74
CA GLY A 647 2.06 -39.89 6.33
C GLY A 647 0.58 -40.20 6.12
N ALA A 648 -0.24 -39.20 5.81
CA ALA A 648 -1.65 -39.41 5.46
C ALA A 648 -1.77 -40.32 4.24
N ASP A 649 -2.91 -41.00 4.12
CA ASP A 649 -3.20 -41.90 3.00
C ASP A 649 -3.12 -41.11 1.66
N ALA A 650 -2.46 -41.68 0.66
CA ALA A 650 -2.36 -41.11 -0.68
C ALA A 650 -3.74 -40.80 -1.26
N ALA A 651 -4.75 -41.63 -0.97
CA ALA A 651 -6.12 -41.38 -1.41
C ALA A 651 -6.74 -40.14 -0.73
N GLU A 652 -6.33 -39.79 0.49
CA GLU A 652 -6.78 -38.58 1.18
C GLU A 652 -6.17 -37.33 0.57
N VAL A 653 -4.86 -37.35 0.31
CA VAL A 653 -4.15 -36.27 -0.37
C VAL A 653 -4.77 -36.00 -1.73
N GLU A 654 -5.05 -37.05 -2.51
CA GLU A 654 -5.71 -36.94 -3.82
C GLU A 654 -7.14 -36.39 -3.73
N ARG A 655 -7.94 -36.83 -2.75
CA ARG A 655 -9.28 -36.26 -2.53
C ARG A 655 -9.19 -34.77 -2.24
N MET A 656 -8.25 -34.36 -1.38
CA MET A 656 -8.07 -32.94 -1.04
C MET A 656 -7.57 -32.13 -2.24
N ARG A 657 -6.61 -32.67 -3.02
CA ARG A 657 -6.13 -32.07 -4.26
C ARG A 657 -7.25 -31.88 -5.27
N ALA A 658 -8.09 -32.88 -5.48
CA ALA A 658 -9.24 -32.79 -6.38
C ALA A 658 -10.28 -31.74 -5.94
N VAL A 659 -10.40 -31.45 -4.64
CA VAL A 659 -11.24 -30.35 -4.14
C VAL A 659 -10.66 -28.99 -4.54
N PHE A 660 -9.34 -28.84 -4.43
CA PHE A 660 -8.61 -27.62 -4.79
C PHE A 660 -8.61 -27.37 -6.31
N ASP A 661 -8.34 -28.40 -7.11
CA ASP A 661 -8.26 -28.29 -8.58
C ASP A 661 -9.58 -27.86 -9.26
N LYS A 662 -10.72 -28.15 -8.65
CA LYS A 662 -12.05 -27.73 -9.15
C LYS A 662 -12.21 -26.21 -9.25
N ARG A 663 -11.45 -25.45 -8.46
CA ARG A 663 -11.51 -23.97 -8.40
C ARG A 663 -10.21 -23.30 -8.83
N ALA A 664 -9.16 -24.09 -9.07
CA ALA A 664 -7.84 -23.60 -9.45
C ALA A 664 -7.88 -22.99 -10.86
N SER A 665 -7.41 -21.75 -10.97
CA SER A 665 -7.09 -21.12 -12.25
C SER A 665 -5.93 -21.87 -12.95
N PRO A 666 -5.64 -21.58 -14.23
CA PRO A 666 -4.45 -22.12 -14.89
C PRO A 666 -3.15 -21.78 -14.13
N PHE A 667 -3.07 -20.60 -13.54
CA PHE A 667 -1.89 -20.21 -12.75
C PHE A 667 -1.84 -20.94 -11.41
N ASP A 668 -2.98 -21.11 -10.71
CA ASP A 668 -3.03 -21.90 -9.47
C ASP A 668 -2.59 -23.36 -9.70
N ARG A 669 -3.00 -23.96 -10.84
CA ARG A 669 -2.55 -25.30 -11.24
C ARG A 669 -1.04 -25.37 -11.44
N LEU A 670 -0.46 -24.38 -12.12
CA LEU A 670 1.00 -24.26 -12.23
C LEU A 670 1.66 -24.21 -10.84
N LYS A 671 1.07 -23.51 -9.86
CA LYS A 671 1.63 -23.48 -8.50
C LYS A 671 1.59 -24.83 -7.81
N PHE A 672 0.50 -25.59 -7.99
CA PHE A 672 0.40 -26.95 -7.46
C PHE A 672 1.41 -27.88 -8.10
N ASP A 673 1.46 -27.93 -9.43
CA ASP A 673 2.36 -28.80 -10.19
C ASP A 673 3.82 -28.48 -9.86
N ASN A 674 4.14 -27.20 -9.77
CA ASN A 674 5.47 -26.74 -9.38
C ASN A 674 5.84 -27.18 -7.96
N MET A 675 4.92 -27.05 -6.98
CA MET A 675 5.22 -27.47 -5.61
C MET A 675 5.33 -29.00 -5.50
N ASP A 676 4.48 -29.74 -6.20
CA ASP A 676 4.53 -31.21 -6.23
C ASP A 676 5.85 -31.72 -6.78
N ALA A 677 6.35 -31.09 -7.85
CA ALA A 677 7.67 -31.41 -8.40
C ALA A 677 8.79 -31.09 -7.41
N LEU A 678 8.79 -29.90 -6.81
CA LEU A 678 9.85 -29.46 -5.87
C LEU A 678 9.89 -30.28 -4.58
N ASP A 679 8.73 -30.77 -4.11
CA ASP A 679 8.64 -31.70 -2.97
C ASP A 679 8.80 -33.18 -3.40
N ARG A 680 9.21 -33.46 -4.65
CA ARG A 680 9.47 -34.81 -5.22
C ARG A 680 8.27 -35.76 -5.21
N ASN A 681 7.06 -35.21 -5.35
CA ASN A 681 5.80 -35.96 -5.38
C ASN A 681 5.21 -36.13 -6.79
N ALA A 682 5.72 -35.42 -7.80
CA ALA A 682 5.23 -35.52 -9.18
C ALA A 682 5.92 -36.65 -9.97
N SER A 683 5.17 -37.30 -10.86
CA SER A 683 5.69 -38.24 -11.85
C SER A 683 5.86 -37.54 -13.21
N GLY A 684 7.09 -37.12 -13.52
CA GLY A 684 7.41 -36.50 -14.81
C GLY A 684 8.72 -35.72 -14.78
N GLU A 685 9.27 -35.44 -15.95
CA GLU A 685 10.38 -34.49 -16.10
C GLU A 685 9.83 -33.08 -15.88
N TRP A 686 10.08 -32.50 -14.69
CA TRP A 686 9.84 -31.09 -14.37
C TRP A 686 11.17 -30.40 -14.08
N ASN A 687 11.50 -29.40 -14.89
CA ASN A 687 12.76 -28.65 -14.81
C ASN A 687 12.55 -27.14 -14.98
N HIS A 688 13.62 -26.38 -14.78
CA HIS A 688 13.63 -24.93 -14.75
C HIS A 688 13.12 -24.34 -16.06
N LEU A 689 13.50 -24.92 -17.20
CA LEU A 689 13.09 -24.44 -18.52
C LEU A 689 11.59 -24.65 -18.76
N GLN A 690 11.06 -25.83 -18.42
CA GLN A 690 9.63 -26.12 -18.55
C GLN A 690 8.79 -25.23 -17.63
N ALA A 691 9.24 -25.02 -16.39
CA ALA A 691 8.59 -24.12 -15.45
C ALA A 691 8.60 -22.66 -15.97
N GLU A 692 9.68 -22.24 -16.62
CA GLU A 692 9.81 -20.93 -17.27
C GLU A 692 8.82 -20.75 -18.44
N GLU A 693 8.72 -21.75 -19.31
CA GLU A 693 7.77 -21.75 -20.43
C GLU A 693 6.32 -21.70 -19.94
N ARG A 694 5.97 -22.55 -18.97
CA ARG A 694 4.63 -22.58 -18.38
C ARG A 694 4.31 -21.27 -17.69
N PHE A 695 5.23 -20.72 -16.90
CA PHE A 695 5.04 -19.43 -16.24
C PHE A 695 4.75 -18.33 -17.27
N SER A 696 5.52 -18.27 -18.36
CA SER A 696 5.31 -17.29 -19.43
C SER A 696 3.93 -17.40 -20.11
N GLN A 697 3.32 -18.60 -20.10
CA GLN A 697 2.02 -18.86 -20.73
C GLN A 697 0.83 -18.54 -19.83
N VAL A 698 0.92 -18.87 -18.52
CA VAL A 698 -0.24 -18.81 -17.62
C VAL A 698 -0.15 -17.74 -16.54
N ALA A 699 1.00 -17.08 -16.36
CA ALA A 699 1.11 -15.97 -15.42
C ALA A 699 0.19 -14.80 -15.82
N PRO A 700 -0.26 -13.97 -14.85
CA PRO A 700 -1.00 -12.75 -15.15
C PRO A 700 -0.27 -11.89 -16.18
N ARG A 701 -1.00 -11.28 -17.12
CA ARG A 701 -0.43 -10.58 -18.27
C ARG A 701 0.73 -9.62 -17.92
N GLY A 702 0.53 -8.69 -16.99
CA GLY A 702 1.57 -7.73 -16.59
C GLY A 702 2.80 -8.40 -15.96
N VAL A 703 2.59 -9.49 -15.21
CA VAL A 703 3.67 -10.30 -14.62
C VAL A 703 4.45 -11.03 -15.72
N ALA A 704 3.76 -11.63 -16.70
CA ALA A 704 4.37 -12.33 -17.82
C ALA A 704 5.17 -11.38 -18.73
N GLU A 705 4.63 -10.18 -19.01
CA GLU A 705 5.29 -9.14 -19.80
C GLU A 705 6.58 -8.66 -19.11
N GLU A 706 6.52 -8.35 -17.81
CA GLU A 706 7.71 -7.95 -17.04
C GLU A 706 8.73 -9.09 -16.91
N PHE A 707 8.27 -10.35 -16.77
CA PHE A 707 9.15 -11.52 -16.75
C PHE A 707 9.90 -11.67 -18.06
N ALA A 708 9.21 -11.51 -19.19
CA ALA A 708 9.82 -11.55 -20.51
C ALA A 708 10.81 -10.39 -20.72
N ALA A 709 10.52 -9.21 -20.20
CA ALA A 709 11.36 -8.02 -20.36
C ALA A 709 12.58 -8.00 -19.43
N SER A 710 12.46 -8.50 -18.20
CA SER A 710 13.45 -8.27 -17.14
C SER A 710 14.11 -9.55 -16.61
N VAL A 711 13.45 -10.70 -16.72
CA VAL A 711 13.96 -11.98 -16.17
C VAL A 711 14.55 -12.86 -17.26
N LYS A 712 13.82 -13.09 -18.36
CA LYS A 712 14.29 -13.95 -19.47
C LYS A 712 15.64 -13.49 -20.04
N PRO A 713 15.92 -12.19 -20.26
CA PRO A 713 17.22 -11.78 -20.78
C PRO A 713 18.39 -12.14 -19.87
N ALA A 714 18.21 -12.00 -18.54
CA ALA A 714 19.22 -12.40 -17.56
C ALA A 714 19.42 -13.93 -17.57
N TYR A 715 18.33 -14.69 -17.65
CA TYR A 715 18.41 -16.15 -17.76
C TYR A 715 19.10 -16.61 -19.04
N ASP A 716 18.78 -16.00 -20.17
CA ASP A 716 19.36 -16.34 -21.46
C ASP A 716 20.85 -16.02 -21.51
N ALA A 717 21.26 -14.87 -20.95
CA ALA A 717 22.67 -14.49 -20.81
C ALA A 717 23.47 -15.48 -19.93
N LEU A 718 22.86 -16.01 -18.88
CA LEU A 718 23.50 -16.93 -17.93
C LEU A 718 23.29 -18.41 -18.28
N ARG A 719 22.43 -18.73 -19.25
CA ARG A 719 21.99 -20.09 -19.61
C ARG A 719 23.14 -21.07 -19.81
N PRO A 720 24.24 -20.74 -20.51
CA PRO A 720 25.34 -21.69 -20.71
C PRO A 720 26.02 -22.14 -19.42
N ARG A 721 25.80 -21.40 -18.32
CA ARG A 721 26.40 -21.64 -17.00
C ARG A 721 25.39 -22.15 -15.98
N MET A 722 24.09 -22.17 -16.28
CA MET A 722 23.01 -22.73 -15.47
C MET A 722 23.12 -24.26 -15.40
N ARG A 723 23.94 -24.76 -14.47
CA ARG A 723 24.24 -26.19 -14.29
C ARG A 723 23.49 -26.84 -13.12
N PHE A 724 23.07 -26.04 -12.15
CA PHE A 724 22.54 -26.49 -10.86
C PHE A 724 21.18 -25.83 -10.56
N MET A 725 20.35 -25.62 -11.58
CA MET A 725 19.03 -24.97 -11.46
C MET A 725 17.93 -25.93 -11.00
N ASP A 726 18.15 -27.24 -11.14
CA ASP A 726 17.15 -28.29 -10.95
C ASP A 726 17.53 -29.26 -9.82
N THR A 727 18.42 -28.88 -8.91
CA THR A 727 18.87 -29.74 -7.80
C THR A 727 17.73 -30.24 -6.89
N ARG A 728 16.59 -29.54 -6.85
CA ARG A 728 15.39 -30.00 -6.12
C ARG A 728 14.64 -31.12 -6.83
N THR A 729 14.58 -31.11 -8.16
CA THR A 729 13.86 -32.10 -8.99
C THR A 729 14.78 -33.17 -9.60
N ASN A 730 16.09 -32.94 -9.63
CA ASN A 730 17.10 -33.81 -10.22
C ASN A 730 18.18 -34.18 -9.18
N ALA A 731 18.11 -35.40 -8.66
CA ALA A 731 19.06 -35.90 -7.66
C ALA A 731 20.49 -36.00 -8.20
N ALA A 732 20.68 -36.35 -9.49
CA ALA A 732 22.01 -36.48 -10.08
C ALA A 732 22.73 -35.12 -10.16
N GLU A 733 21.99 -34.05 -10.43
CA GLU A 733 22.52 -32.68 -10.45
C GLU A 733 22.91 -32.21 -9.04
N ALA A 734 22.10 -32.53 -8.03
CA ALA A 734 22.46 -32.30 -6.63
C ALA A 734 23.73 -33.06 -6.21
N ASP A 735 23.85 -34.33 -6.61
CA ASP A 735 25.02 -35.16 -6.33
C ASP A 735 26.30 -34.63 -6.99
N GLN A 736 26.18 -34.11 -8.23
CA GLN A 736 27.28 -33.46 -8.95
C GLN A 736 27.75 -32.20 -8.23
N LEU A 737 26.82 -31.33 -7.78
CA LEU A 737 27.16 -30.14 -7.00
C LEU A 737 27.91 -30.51 -5.72
N LEU A 738 27.40 -31.49 -4.96
CA LEU A 738 28.06 -31.97 -3.73
C LEU A 738 29.42 -32.61 -4.02
N SER A 739 29.62 -33.22 -5.21
CA SER A 739 30.90 -33.77 -5.61
C SER A 739 31.96 -32.69 -5.75
N LEU A 740 31.63 -31.51 -6.28
CA LEU A 740 32.57 -30.39 -6.38
C LEU A 740 33.12 -30.00 -5.01
N ALA A 741 32.24 -29.91 -4.00
CA ALA A 741 32.65 -29.61 -2.63
C ALA A 741 33.49 -30.74 -2.01
N ARG A 742 33.12 -32.01 -2.24
CA ARG A 742 33.89 -33.18 -1.77
C ARG A 742 35.29 -33.21 -2.37
N ASP A 743 35.40 -32.95 -3.67
CA ASP A 743 36.69 -32.99 -4.37
C ASP A 743 37.57 -31.81 -3.95
N ALA A 744 36.99 -30.63 -3.72
CA ALA A 744 37.71 -29.50 -3.13
C ALA A 744 38.25 -29.83 -1.73
N LEU A 745 37.44 -30.45 -0.87
CA LEU A 745 37.88 -30.89 0.47
C LEU A 745 39.03 -31.91 0.40
N ARG A 746 38.90 -32.93 -0.46
CA ARG A 746 39.92 -33.99 -0.61
C ARG A 746 41.28 -33.46 -1.05
N HIS A 747 41.29 -32.45 -1.91
CA HIS A 747 42.52 -31.87 -2.46
C HIS A 747 42.98 -30.61 -1.70
N GLY A 748 42.28 -30.20 -0.64
CA GLY A 748 42.56 -28.96 0.08
C GLY A 748 42.46 -27.72 -0.80
N GLN A 749 41.53 -27.72 -1.77
CA GLN A 749 41.32 -26.61 -2.68
C GLN A 749 40.23 -25.68 -2.18
N ALA A 750 40.46 -24.39 -2.39
CA ALA A 750 39.52 -23.34 -2.04
C ALA A 750 38.26 -23.43 -2.92
N PHE A 751 37.08 -23.48 -2.32
CA PHE A 751 35.79 -23.54 -3.01
C PHE A 751 34.74 -22.73 -2.28
N SER A 752 33.83 -22.08 -3.00
CA SER A 752 32.63 -21.50 -2.38
C SER A 752 31.35 -21.61 -3.20
N LEU A 753 30.25 -21.80 -2.46
CA LEU A 753 28.87 -21.67 -2.93
C LEU A 753 28.23 -20.46 -2.24
N ILE A 754 27.83 -19.47 -3.03
CA ILE A 754 27.14 -18.26 -2.55
C ILE A 754 25.76 -18.15 -3.19
N ARG A 755 24.74 -17.72 -2.46
CA ARG A 755 23.36 -17.61 -2.97
C ARG A 755 22.83 -16.18 -2.86
N LEU A 756 22.14 -15.73 -3.89
CA LEU A 756 21.50 -14.42 -3.99
C LEU A 756 19.99 -14.59 -4.15
N SER A 757 19.22 -14.06 -3.21
CA SER A 757 17.75 -14.09 -3.20
C SER A 757 17.21 -12.67 -3.09
N ASP A 758 15.96 -12.48 -2.64
CA ASP A 758 15.32 -11.16 -2.62
C ASP A 758 16.05 -10.13 -1.76
N GLY A 759 16.69 -10.56 -0.67
CA GLY A 759 17.46 -9.67 0.20
C GLY A 759 18.72 -9.11 -0.47
N GLU A 760 19.31 -9.87 -1.38
CA GLU A 760 20.58 -9.54 -2.02
C GLU A 760 20.47 -8.52 -3.15
N GLY A 761 19.26 -8.05 -3.50
CA GLY A 761 19.08 -6.83 -4.31
C GLY A 761 19.80 -5.62 -3.68
N TYR A 762 20.01 -5.66 -2.36
CA TYR A 762 20.83 -4.72 -1.58
C TYR A 762 22.26 -4.52 -2.10
N LEU A 763 22.82 -5.50 -2.83
CA LEU A 763 24.18 -5.43 -3.39
C LEU A 763 24.29 -4.53 -4.61
N PHE A 764 23.17 -4.16 -5.24
CA PHE A 764 23.15 -3.45 -6.52
C PHE A 764 22.40 -2.12 -6.38
N PRO A 765 23.00 -1.10 -5.73
CA PRO A 765 22.32 0.16 -5.43
C PRO A 765 22.02 1.03 -6.64
N ASP A 766 22.71 0.79 -7.76
CA ASP A 766 22.62 1.59 -8.98
C ASP A 766 21.59 1.03 -9.98
N GLY A 767 20.90 -0.04 -9.61
CA GLY A 767 19.94 -0.69 -10.49
C GLY A 767 18.53 -0.11 -10.41
N PRO A 768 17.67 -0.42 -11.40
CA PRO A 768 16.39 0.25 -11.58
C PRO A 768 15.28 -0.27 -10.67
N PHE A 769 15.49 -1.41 -9.99
CA PHE A 769 14.42 -2.11 -9.28
C PHE A 769 14.49 -1.95 -7.76
N PHE A 770 15.65 -1.71 -7.16
CA PHE A 770 15.81 -1.71 -5.69
C PHE A 770 16.52 -0.46 -5.20
N ASP A 771 15.77 0.44 -4.56
CA ASP A 771 16.28 1.78 -4.20
C ASP A 771 16.81 1.87 -2.75
N ALA A 772 17.30 3.06 -2.39
CA ALA A 772 17.82 3.33 -1.05
C ALA A 772 16.76 3.14 0.06
N SER A 773 15.47 3.35 -0.24
CA SER A 773 14.39 3.14 0.73
C SER A 773 14.14 1.65 0.98
N ASP A 774 14.28 0.82 -0.05
CA ASP A 774 14.23 -0.63 0.06
C ASP A 774 15.43 -1.16 0.87
N ALA A 775 16.62 -0.60 0.64
CA ALA A 775 17.82 -0.93 1.41
C ALA A 775 17.62 -0.61 2.90
N ALA A 776 17.20 0.60 3.24
CA ALA A 776 16.91 0.99 4.61
C ALA A 776 15.81 0.10 5.25
N ASN A 777 14.80 -0.32 4.46
CA ASN A 777 13.77 -1.25 4.92
C ASN A 777 14.36 -2.62 5.29
N ARG A 778 15.30 -3.14 4.49
CA ARG A 778 15.99 -4.41 4.77
C ARG A 778 16.89 -4.31 6.00
N GLU A 779 17.59 -3.21 6.20
CA GLU A 779 18.43 -3.02 7.38
C GLU A 779 17.62 -3.06 8.68
N ARG A 780 16.49 -2.32 8.73
CA ARG A 780 15.53 -2.42 9.84
C ARG A 780 14.97 -3.84 10.00
N HIS A 781 14.80 -4.56 8.89
CA HIS A 781 14.32 -5.92 8.93
C HIS A 781 15.32 -6.90 9.55
N TRP A 782 16.57 -6.84 9.12
CA TRP A 782 17.63 -7.76 9.52
C TRP A 782 18.17 -7.43 10.92
N TRP A 783 18.39 -6.15 11.18
CA TRP A 783 19.21 -5.67 12.31
C TRP A 783 18.47 -4.68 13.22
N GLY A 784 17.23 -4.30 12.89
CA GLY A 784 16.46 -3.34 13.69
C GLY A 784 16.96 -1.90 13.61
N VAL A 785 18.01 -1.62 12.84
CA VAL A 785 18.66 -0.31 12.71
C VAL A 785 19.10 -0.06 11.27
N GLU A 786 19.15 1.21 10.89
CA GLU A 786 19.69 1.65 9.59
C GLU A 786 21.19 1.98 9.73
N LEU A 787 21.97 1.68 8.69
CA LEU A 787 23.42 1.83 8.70
C LEU A 787 23.88 3.20 8.18
N THR A 788 25.09 3.59 8.58
CA THR A 788 25.79 4.71 7.95
C THR A 788 26.13 4.39 6.49
N ALA A 789 26.35 5.44 5.67
CA ALA A 789 26.71 5.27 4.26
C ALA A 789 27.99 4.43 4.11
N ASP A 790 29.00 4.68 4.95
CA ASP A 790 30.30 3.99 4.88
C ASP A 790 30.18 2.51 5.25
N LEU A 791 29.48 2.17 6.33
CA LEU A 791 29.30 0.77 6.75
C LEU A 791 28.47 0.00 5.72
N ARG A 792 27.44 0.64 5.15
CA ARG A 792 26.65 0.09 4.05
C ARG A 792 27.50 -0.19 2.83
N ALA A 793 28.36 0.77 2.42
CA ALA A 793 29.26 0.61 1.30
C ALA A 793 30.26 -0.53 1.52
N ALA A 794 30.88 -0.60 2.70
CA ALA A 794 31.81 -1.66 3.06
C ALA A 794 31.18 -3.07 3.01
N ILE A 795 29.95 -3.22 3.52
CA ILE A 795 29.21 -4.49 3.44
C ILE A 795 28.91 -4.86 1.98
N ARG A 796 28.48 -3.90 1.16
CA ARG A 796 28.20 -4.13 -0.26
C ARG A 796 29.45 -4.54 -1.02
N GLU A 797 30.55 -3.82 -0.82
CA GLU A 797 31.83 -4.10 -1.48
C GLU A 797 32.36 -5.48 -1.10
N GLY A 798 32.42 -5.79 0.19
CA GLY A 798 32.89 -7.09 0.68
C GLY A 798 32.03 -8.26 0.18
N ALA A 799 30.70 -8.09 0.15
CA ALA A 799 29.80 -9.13 -0.33
C ALA A 799 29.87 -9.29 -1.86
N ARG A 800 29.99 -8.19 -2.62
CA ARG A 800 30.19 -8.24 -4.08
C ARG A 800 31.51 -8.92 -4.45
N ALA A 801 32.59 -8.61 -3.73
CA ALA A 801 33.88 -9.28 -3.91
C ALA A 801 33.77 -10.80 -3.69
N ALA A 802 33.08 -11.21 -2.62
CA ALA A 802 32.83 -12.63 -2.36
C ALA A 802 32.05 -13.31 -3.50
N VAL A 803 31.00 -12.66 -4.03
CA VAL A 803 30.23 -13.18 -5.17
C VAL A 803 31.09 -13.30 -6.44
N ALA A 804 31.96 -12.32 -6.70
CA ALA A 804 32.84 -12.33 -7.87
C ALA A 804 33.85 -13.49 -7.84
N GLU A 805 34.31 -13.87 -6.65
CA GLU A 805 35.26 -14.97 -6.41
C GLU A 805 34.60 -16.35 -6.30
N ALA A 806 33.26 -16.42 -6.26
CA ALA A 806 32.55 -17.65 -6.00
C ALA A 806 32.67 -18.68 -7.12
N ASP A 807 32.67 -19.97 -6.78
CA ASP A 807 32.74 -21.08 -7.74
C ASP A 807 31.35 -21.48 -8.22
N VAL A 808 30.37 -21.38 -7.33
CA VAL A 808 28.95 -21.58 -7.64
C VAL A 808 28.13 -20.41 -7.08
N VAL A 809 27.31 -19.79 -7.92
CA VAL A 809 26.39 -18.72 -7.51
C VAL A 809 24.94 -19.11 -7.73
N GLY A 810 24.17 -19.17 -6.65
CA GLY A 810 22.72 -19.34 -6.68
C GLY A 810 22.03 -18.02 -7.04
N ILE A 811 21.17 -18.01 -8.06
CA ILE A 811 20.39 -16.84 -8.47
C ILE A 811 18.88 -17.11 -8.38
N PRO A 812 18.01 -16.09 -8.30
CA PRO A 812 16.57 -16.27 -8.32
C PRO A 812 16.11 -17.15 -9.49
N SER A 813 15.38 -18.22 -9.19
CA SER A 813 14.84 -19.14 -10.22
C SER A 813 13.36 -18.87 -10.53
N VAL A 814 12.86 -19.41 -11.64
CA VAL A 814 11.43 -19.27 -12.02
C VAL A 814 10.48 -19.79 -10.93
N TYR A 815 10.93 -20.76 -10.13
CA TYR A 815 10.20 -21.30 -9.00
C TYR A 815 9.82 -20.24 -7.95
N ARG A 816 10.68 -19.24 -7.72
CA ARG A 816 10.39 -18.09 -6.84
C ARG A 816 9.24 -17.25 -7.41
N PHE A 817 9.28 -16.97 -8.71
CA PHE A 817 8.25 -16.17 -9.37
C PHE A 817 6.90 -16.88 -9.39
N ILE A 818 6.86 -18.20 -9.61
CA ILE A 818 5.64 -19.01 -9.48
C ILE A 818 5.07 -18.90 -8.06
N ARG A 819 5.92 -19.08 -7.03
CA ARG A 819 5.46 -19.06 -5.62
C ARG A 819 4.95 -17.69 -5.18
N ASP A 820 5.64 -16.61 -5.54
CA ASP A 820 5.43 -15.30 -4.91
C ASP A 820 4.27 -14.51 -5.53
N HIS A 821 3.73 -14.95 -6.68
CA HIS A 821 2.63 -14.29 -7.37
C HIS A 821 1.32 -15.07 -7.25
N THR A 822 0.22 -14.42 -7.60
CA THR A 822 -1.15 -14.96 -7.65
C THR A 822 -1.86 -14.36 -8.87
N ASP A 823 -3.05 -14.87 -9.23
CA ASP A 823 -3.86 -14.28 -10.32
C ASP A 823 -4.14 -12.79 -10.18
N SER A 824 -4.11 -12.27 -8.95
CA SER A 824 -4.32 -10.84 -8.67
C SER A 824 -3.07 -9.97 -8.83
N SER A 825 -1.91 -10.58 -9.10
CA SER A 825 -0.64 -9.87 -9.21
C SER A 825 -0.56 -9.10 -10.51
N ARG A 826 -0.16 -7.83 -10.44
CA ARG A 826 -0.11 -6.92 -11.60
C ARG A 826 1.30 -6.69 -12.13
N SER A 827 2.32 -6.89 -11.29
CA SER A 827 3.72 -6.59 -11.57
C SER A 827 4.61 -7.47 -10.69
N LEU A 828 5.77 -7.87 -11.23
CA LEU A 828 6.88 -8.50 -10.50
C LEU A 828 7.48 -7.55 -9.46
N ALA A 829 7.47 -6.24 -9.71
CA ALA A 829 8.05 -5.21 -8.85
C ALA A 829 7.09 -4.69 -7.74
N LEU A 830 5.89 -5.28 -7.62
CA LEU A 830 4.87 -4.78 -6.68
C LEU A 830 5.32 -4.88 -5.21
N SER A 831 6.05 -5.94 -4.85
CA SER A 831 6.57 -6.15 -3.51
C SER A 831 8.06 -5.83 -3.42
N ILE A 832 8.54 -5.48 -2.22
CA ILE A 832 9.98 -5.30 -1.98
C ILE A 832 10.78 -6.58 -2.27
N GLN A 833 10.18 -7.75 -2.03
CA GLN A 833 10.81 -9.03 -2.36
C GLN A 833 10.95 -9.18 -3.87
N GLY A 834 9.89 -8.90 -4.63
CA GLY A 834 9.91 -8.96 -6.10
C GLY A 834 10.92 -7.99 -6.71
N ARG A 835 10.97 -6.74 -6.22
CA ARG A 835 12.02 -5.77 -6.56
C ARG A 835 13.42 -6.29 -6.29
N GLY A 836 13.63 -6.93 -5.14
CA GLY A 836 14.90 -7.55 -4.79
C GLY A 836 15.32 -8.67 -5.75
N LEU A 837 14.40 -9.57 -6.12
CA LEU A 837 14.68 -10.64 -7.08
C LEU A 837 15.06 -10.09 -8.46
N LEU A 838 14.28 -9.11 -8.96
CA LEU A 838 14.57 -8.44 -10.23
C LEU A 838 15.93 -7.76 -10.20
N GLN A 839 16.24 -7.06 -9.10
CA GLN A 839 17.51 -6.35 -8.98
C GLN A 839 18.72 -7.28 -8.98
N VAL A 840 18.62 -8.45 -8.33
CA VAL A 840 19.69 -9.45 -8.39
C VAL A 840 19.91 -9.90 -9.83
N LEU A 841 18.84 -10.24 -10.55
CA LEU A 841 18.97 -10.75 -11.92
C LEU A 841 19.50 -9.70 -12.90
N ASP A 842 19.13 -8.43 -12.70
CA ASP A 842 19.64 -7.29 -13.45
C ASP A 842 21.15 -7.07 -13.22
N GLY A 843 21.60 -7.13 -11.96
CA GLY A 843 22.95 -6.74 -11.58
C GLY A 843 23.99 -7.88 -11.49
N VAL A 844 23.57 -9.14 -11.43
CA VAL A 844 24.48 -10.25 -11.10
C VAL A 844 25.43 -10.59 -12.25
N ALA A 845 24.97 -10.60 -13.50
CA ALA A 845 25.76 -11.13 -14.62
C ALA A 845 27.15 -10.47 -14.77
N PRO A 846 27.30 -9.13 -14.69
CA PRO A 846 28.60 -8.46 -14.77
C PRO A 846 29.53 -8.75 -13.58
N LEU A 847 28.99 -9.21 -12.45
CA LEU A 847 29.76 -9.45 -11.22
C LEU A 847 30.42 -10.83 -11.21
N LEU A 848 29.91 -11.79 -11.98
CA LEU A 848 30.31 -13.19 -11.90
C LEU A 848 31.62 -13.45 -12.65
N SER A 849 32.52 -14.24 -12.05
CA SER A 849 33.68 -14.80 -12.78
C SER A 849 33.22 -15.63 -13.98
N ALA A 850 34.01 -15.69 -15.06
CA ALA A 850 33.64 -16.44 -16.26
C ALA A 850 33.50 -17.96 -16.01
N SER A 851 34.18 -18.49 -14.99
CA SER A 851 34.19 -19.91 -14.63
C SER A 851 33.10 -20.31 -13.63
N ALA A 852 32.42 -19.37 -12.98
CA ALA A 852 31.43 -19.73 -11.96
C ALA A 852 30.23 -20.49 -12.56
N SER A 853 29.81 -21.56 -11.91
CA SER A 853 28.58 -22.27 -12.27
C SER A 853 27.37 -21.60 -11.62
N ILE A 854 26.22 -21.65 -12.28
CA ILE A 854 24.98 -21.04 -11.80
C ILE A 854 24.05 -22.11 -11.26
N ALA A 855 23.53 -21.85 -10.07
CA ALA A 855 22.54 -22.64 -9.37
C ALA A 855 21.27 -21.82 -9.12
N GLU A 856 20.21 -22.45 -8.63
CA GLU A 856 19.08 -21.71 -8.07
C GLU A 856 19.37 -21.17 -6.66
N ASP A 857 18.73 -20.08 -6.26
CA ASP A 857 18.90 -19.45 -4.93
C ASP A 857 18.46 -20.35 -3.77
N LYS A 858 17.66 -21.38 -4.05
CA LYS A 858 17.16 -22.40 -3.11
C LYS A 858 17.92 -23.73 -3.17
N VAL A 859 19.06 -23.77 -3.84
CA VAL A 859 19.92 -24.96 -3.93
C VAL A 859 20.29 -25.52 -2.55
N ASN A 860 20.39 -24.65 -1.54
CA ASN A 860 20.67 -25.04 -0.16
C ASN A 860 19.61 -26.00 0.41
N VAL A 861 18.33 -25.83 0.05
CA VAL A 861 17.24 -26.68 0.54
C VAL A 861 17.40 -28.12 0.05
N SER A 862 17.74 -28.32 -1.22
CA SER A 862 18.02 -29.66 -1.76
C SER A 862 19.36 -30.24 -1.33
N ALA A 863 20.41 -29.40 -1.27
CA ALA A 863 21.77 -29.88 -1.04
C ALA A 863 22.05 -30.18 0.43
N PHE A 864 21.44 -29.40 1.34
CA PHE A 864 21.77 -29.41 2.77
C PHE A 864 20.55 -29.63 3.67
N GLY A 865 19.33 -29.73 3.13
CA GLY A 865 18.13 -29.93 3.95
C GLY A 865 18.12 -31.24 4.74
N ASP A 866 18.81 -32.26 4.25
CA ASP A 866 18.99 -33.55 4.91
C ASP A 866 20.42 -33.68 5.47
N MET A 867 20.56 -34.17 6.70
CA MET A 867 21.88 -34.35 7.29
C MET A 867 22.67 -35.51 6.66
N GLU A 868 22.01 -36.48 6.06
CA GLU A 868 22.70 -37.60 5.38
C GLU A 868 23.48 -37.12 4.15
N THR A 869 23.05 -36.03 3.50
CA THR A 869 23.79 -35.46 2.35
C THR A 869 25.00 -34.63 2.79
N VAL A 870 24.96 -34.06 3.99
CA VAL A 870 26.04 -33.21 4.54
C VAL A 870 27.08 -34.04 5.29
N LYS A 871 26.69 -35.16 5.90
CA LYS A 871 27.59 -36.05 6.65
C LYS A 871 28.87 -36.44 5.87
N PRO A 872 28.83 -36.80 4.57
CA PRO A 872 30.04 -37.07 3.80
C PRO A 872 31.01 -35.90 3.69
N LEU A 873 30.51 -34.65 3.69
CA LEU A 873 31.36 -33.46 3.69
C LEU A 873 32.03 -33.28 5.06
N ILE A 874 31.27 -33.48 6.15
CA ILE A 874 31.78 -33.42 7.53
C ILE A 874 32.88 -34.46 7.74
N ASP A 875 32.66 -35.69 7.27
CA ASP A 875 33.61 -36.80 7.44
C ASP A 875 34.93 -36.57 6.67
N LEU A 876 34.88 -35.87 5.53
CA LEU A 876 36.06 -35.53 4.73
C LEU A 876 36.83 -34.31 5.27
N ALA A 877 36.15 -33.42 5.99
CA ALA A 877 36.74 -32.15 6.40
C ALA A 877 37.81 -32.31 7.49
N GLY A 878 38.89 -31.53 7.37
CA GLY A 878 39.93 -31.44 8.39
C GLY A 878 39.39 -30.94 9.73
N ARG A 879 38.47 -29.96 9.66
CA ARG A 879 37.64 -29.35 10.70
C ARG A 879 36.37 -28.81 10.05
N VAL A 880 35.28 -28.74 10.81
CA VAL A 880 34.05 -28.05 10.40
C VAL A 880 33.88 -26.78 11.23
N VAL A 881 33.66 -25.66 10.58
CA VAL A 881 33.35 -24.37 11.21
C VAL A 881 31.93 -23.99 10.82
N VAL A 882 31.06 -23.77 11.81
CA VAL A 882 29.73 -23.23 11.58
C VAL A 882 29.76 -21.74 11.88
N VAL A 883 29.36 -20.91 10.92
CA VAL A 883 29.17 -19.46 11.11
C VAL A 883 27.67 -19.20 11.07
N GLY A 884 27.07 -18.95 12.23
CA GLY A 884 25.62 -18.86 12.31
C GLY A 884 25.12 -18.46 13.70
N SER A 885 23.84 -18.09 13.76
CA SER A 885 23.22 -17.59 14.99
C SER A 885 22.64 -18.67 15.88
N VAL A 886 22.58 -19.91 15.42
CA VAL A 886 22.07 -21.07 16.20
C VAL A 886 23.08 -21.42 17.29
N ARG A 887 22.60 -21.64 18.52
CA ARG A 887 23.43 -22.06 19.64
C ARG A 887 23.92 -23.49 19.45
N ARG A 888 25.11 -23.79 19.99
CA ARG A 888 25.77 -25.10 19.85
C ARG A 888 24.87 -26.26 20.30
N GLU A 889 24.07 -26.06 21.34
CA GLU A 889 23.18 -27.09 21.90
C GLU A 889 22.01 -27.43 20.97
N SER A 890 21.66 -26.49 20.08
CA SER A 890 20.56 -26.60 19.10
C SER A 890 21.02 -27.07 17.72
N LEU A 891 22.31 -27.33 17.52
CA LEU A 891 22.80 -27.94 16.29
C LEU A 891 22.40 -29.42 16.21
N PRO A 892 22.23 -29.99 15.00
CA PRO A 892 21.98 -31.41 14.81
C PRO A 892 23.03 -32.29 15.53
N PRO A 893 22.63 -33.47 16.04
CA PRO A 893 23.56 -34.39 16.71
C PRO A 893 24.83 -34.67 15.90
N ALA A 894 24.71 -34.85 14.58
CA ALA A 894 25.83 -35.09 13.68
C ALA A 894 26.91 -33.99 13.72
N LEU A 895 26.53 -32.73 13.94
CA LEU A 895 27.47 -31.60 14.11
C LEU A 895 27.89 -31.42 15.57
N ARG A 896 26.96 -31.55 16.50
CA ARG A 896 27.21 -31.35 17.94
C ARG A 896 28.21 -32.37 18.50
N GLU A 897 28.14 -33.61 18.03
CA GLU A 897 28.93 -34.75 18.52
C GLU A 897 30.19 -35.00 17.68
N ALA A 898 30.35 -34.32 16.55
CA ALA A 898 31.54 -34.43 15.73
C ALA A 898 32.76 -33.82 16.44
N ARG A 899 33.89 -34.56 16.42
CA ARG A 899 35.09 -34.27 17.22
C ARG A 899 35.78 -32.93 16.90
N LYS A 900 35.48 -32.29 15.77
CA LYS A 900 36.20 -31.12 15.24
C LYS A 900 35.26 -30.04 14.72
N VAL A 901 34.23 -29.70 15.49
CA VAL A 901 33.27 -28.66 15.13
C VAL A 901 33.46 -27.42 16.00
N GLU A 902 33.74 -26.30 15.34
CA GLU A 902 33.84 -24.97 15.93
C GLU A 902 32.63 -24.12 15.50
N LEU A 903 32.19 -23.21 16.39
CA LEU A 903 31.07 -22.31 16.13
C LEU A 903 31.55 -20.86 16.25
N VAL A 904 31.48 -20.12 15.14
CA VAL A 904 31.58 -18.66 15.14
C VAL A 904 30.16 -18.13 15.28
N ALA A 905 29.78 -17.83 16.53
CA ALA A 905 28.44 -17.37 16.85
C ALA A 905 28.23 -15.93 16.37
N ILE A 906 27.19 -15.71 15.57
CA ILE A 906 26.81 -14.37 15.11
C ILE A 906 25.51 -13.92 15.78
N PRO A 907 25.30 -12.60 16.00
CA PRO A 907 24.01 -12.08 16.46
C PRO A 907 22.87 -12.47 15.51
N THR A 908 21.76 -12.94 16.10
CA THR A 908 20.58 -13.40 15.37
C THR A 908 19.83 -12.26 14.67
N HIS A 909 19.05 -12.63 13.66
CA HIS A 909 18.16 -11.72 12.96
C HIS A 909 17.09 -11.16 13.92
N HIS A 910 16.66 -9.91 13.72
CA HIS A 910 15.68 -9.25 14.60
C HIS A 910 14.42 -10.10 14.88
N LYS A 911 13.84 -10.74 13.86
CA LYS A 911 12.73 -11.71 13.96
C LYS A 911 12.93 -12.89 14.93
N THR A 912 14.12 -13.46 14.98
CA THR A 912 14.43 -14.67 15.77
C THR A 912 15.05 -14.33 17.13
N SER A 913 15.16 -13.04 17.47
CA SER A 913 15.67 -12.57 18.77
C SER A 913 14.88 -13.05 19.98
N LEU A 914 13.64 -13.49 19.77
CA LEU A 914 12.76 -14.03 20.82
C LEU A 914 12.89 -15.54 21.02
N ASN A 915 13.76 -16.22 20.26
CA ASN A 915 13.91 -17.66 20.32
C ASN A 915 15.25 -18.03 20.97
N GLU A 916 15.18 -18.72 22.10
CA GLU A 916 16.35 -19.06 22.93
C GLU A 916 17.34 -19.99 22.23
N LYS A 917 16.92 -20.70 21.17
CA LYS A 917 17.83 -21.51 20.34
C LYS A 917 18.87 -20.66 19.59
N TYR A 918 18.77 -19.34 19.64
CA TYR A 918 19.63 -18.40 18.94
C TYR A 918 20.46 -17.49 19.86
N HIS A 919 21.57 -16.98 19.35
CA HIS A 919 22.43 -16.00 19.99
C HIS A 919 21.88 -14.58 19.79
N GLY A 920 21.28 -14.00 20.83
CA GLY A 920 21.00 -12.56 20.90
C GLY A 920 22.25 -11.84 21.41
N GLY A 921 23.01 -11.20 20.51
CA GLY A 921 24.18 -10.40 20.88
C GLY A 921 23.79 -9.02 21.42
N ASP A 922 24.71 -8.37 22.15
CA ASP A 922 24.53 -7.00 22.65
C ASP A 922 24.46 -5.97 21.51
N GLU A 923 25.18 -6.24 20.42
CA GLU A 923 25.19 -5.45 19.18
C GLU A 923 24.73 -6.29 17.99
N SER A 924 24.17 -5.62 16.98
CA SER A 924 23.75 -6.27 15.73
C SER A 924 24.96 -6.63 14.85
N LEU A 925 24.80 -7.67 14.02
CA LEU A 925 25.87 -8.23 13.19
C LEU A 925 26.71 -7.20 12.39
N PRO A 926 26.14 -6.14 11.77
CA PRO A 926 26.92 -5.14 11.02
C PRO A 926 28.05 -4.47 11.82
N PHE A 927 27.92 -4.38 13.14
CA PHE A 927 28.89 -3.67 13.98
C PHE A 927 29.99 -4.61 14.51
N VAL A 928 29.72 -5.91 14.55
CA VAL A 928 30.64 -6.91 15.13
C VAL A 928 31.26 -7.85 14.10
N TYR A 929 30.74 -7.93 12.87
CA TYR A 929 31.26 -8.84 11.86
C TYR A 929 32.76 -8.66 11.54
N PRO A 930 33.37 -7.46 11.58
CA PRO A 930 34.81 -7.33 11.31
C PRO A 930 35.67 -8.07 12.34
N ALA A 931 35.29 -8.07 13.62
CA ALA A 931 35.98 -8.83 14.66
C ALA A 931 35.80 -10.34 14.46
N LEU A 932 34.58 -10.76 14.12
CA LEU A 932 34.25 -12.17 13.86
C LEU A 932 34.98 -12.73 12.62
N LEU A 933 35.35 -11.88 11.65
CA LEU A 933 36.22 -12.30 10.54
C LEU A 933 37.62 -12.71 11.03
N GLY A 934 38.17 -12.01 12.03
CA GLY A 934 39.43 -12.38 12.66
C GLY A 934 39.38 -13.71 13.42
N GLU A 935 38.24 -14.00 14.07
CA GLU A 935 38.00 -15.33 14.67
C GLU A 935 37.94 -16.42 13.59
N LEU A 936 37.25 -16.16 12.49
CA LEU A 936 37.15 -17.10 11.38
C LEU A 936 38.52 -17.37 10.71
N ASP A 937 39.40 -16.39 10.64
CA ASP A 937 40.77 -16.54 10.11
C ASP A 937 41.60 -17.52 10.93
N ALA A 938 41.48 -17.50 12.26
CA ALA A 938 42.18 -18.45 13.13
C ALA A 938 41.67 -19.90 12.97
N LEU A 939 40.47 -20.06 12.40
CA LEU A 939 39.79 -21.34 12.29
C LEU A 939 39.81 -21.96 10.89
N SER A 940 40.04 -21.15 9.84
CA SER A 940 39.92 -21.56 8.43
C SER A 940 41.27 -21.83 7.77
N ARG A 941 41.40 -22.97 7.08
CA ARG A 941 42.59 -23.37 6.32
C ARG A 941 42.23 -24.36 5.20
N PRO A 942 43.16 -24.66 4.27
CA PRO A 942 42.94 -25.69 3.26
C PRO A 942 42.45 -27.03 3.84
N GLY A 943 41.37 -27.56 3.27
CA GLY A 943 40.75 -28.83 3.67
C GLY A 943 39.70 -28.72 4.78
N ASP A 944 39.48 -27.53 5.34
CA ASP A 944 38.39 -27.29 6.31
C ASP A 944 37.07 -26.93 5.59
N LEU A 945 35.95 -27.28 6.22
CA LEU A 945 34.59 -26.99 5.75
C LEU A 945 33.99 -25.86 6.58
N VAL A 946 33.52 -24.80 5.93
CA VAL A 946 32.85 -23.67 6.59
C VAL A 946 31.40 -23.59 6.13
N LEU A 947 30.46 -23.82 7.05
CA LEU A 947 29.02 -23.75 6.81
C LEU A 947 28.50 -22.39 7.27
N VAL A 948 27.96 -21.58 6.35
CA VAL A 948 27.65 -20.17 6.62
C VAL A 948 26.15 -19.90 6.54
N ALA A 949 25.62 -19.27 7.59
CA ALA A 949 24.24 -18.81 7.71
C ALA A 949 24.19 -17.43 8.37
N GLY A 950 24.45 -16.37 7.59
CA GLY A 950 24.57 -14.99 8.09
C GLY A 950 23.90 -13.92 7.24
N GLY A 951 22.89 -14.28 6.44
CA GLY A 951 22.21 -13.33 5.55
C GLY A 951 23.19 -12.66 4.57
N ILE A 952 23.09 -11.34 4.38
CA ILE A 952 23.94 -10.57 3.48
C ILE A 952 25.42 -10.57 3.92
N ILE A 953 25.70 -10.46 5.22
CA ILE A 953 27.07 -10.50 5.77
C ILE A 953 27.64 -11.92 5.70
N GLY A 954 26.79 -12.95 5.71
CA GLY A 954 27.18 -14.33 5.45
C GLY A 954 27.98 -14.51 4.15
N LYS A 955 27.74 -13.68 3.13
CA LYS A 955 28.48 -13.74 1.86
C LYS A 955 29.94 -13.36 2.07
N ILE A 956 30.16 -12.35 2.91
CA ILE A 956 31.50 -11.88 3.30
C ILE A 956 32.23 -13.00 4.03
N PHE A 957 31.60 -13.65 5.01
CA PHE A 957 32.20 -14.79 5.72
C PHE A 957 32.55 -15.94 4.76
N ALA A 958 31.67 -16.27 3.82
CA ALA A 958 31.93 -17.33 2.84
C ALA A 958 33.11 -17.00 1.92
N GLY A 959 33.16 -15.79 1.36
CA GLY A 959 34.29 -15.33 0.54
C GLY A 959 35.59 -15.24 1.33
N HIS A 960 35.52 -14.82 2.60
CA HIS A 960 36.68 -14.74 3.49
C HIS A 960 37.26 -16.12 3.80
N ALA A 961 36.43 -17.09 4.18
CA ALA A 961 36.84 -18.48 4.38
C ALA A 961 37.45 -19.09 3.12
N ARG A 962 36.87 -18.81 1.95
CA ARG A 962 37.41 -19.24 0.66
C ARG A 962 38.82 -18.71 0.43
N ARG A 963 39.09 -17.43 0.71
CA ARG A 963 40.43 -16.83 0.55
C ARG A 963 41.48 -17.46 1.47
N GLN A 964 41.07 -18.04 2.60
CA GLN A 964 41.93 -18.85 3.47
C GLN A 964 42.13 -20.29 2.98
N GLY A 965 41.61 -20.65 1.81
CA GLY A 965 41.76 -21.98 1.23
C GLY A 965 40.67 -22.99 1.60
N ALA A 966 39.69 -22.60 2.43
CA ALA A 966 38.64 -23.48 2.89
C ALA A 966 37.53 -23.70 1.85
N VAL A 967 36.70 -24.71 2.10
CA VAL A 967 35.46 -24.96 1.36
C VAL A 967 34.30 -24.29 2.10
N ALA A 968 33.75 -23.21 1.55
CA ALA A 968 32.74 -22.38 2.19
C ALA A 968 31.36 -22.52 1.52
N LEU A 969 30.34 -22.94 2.27
CA LEU A 969 29.00 -23.19 1.75
C LEU A 969 27.97 -22.28 2.42
N ASP A 970 27.31 -21.40 1.65
CA ASP A 970 26.15 -20.63 2.12
C ASP A 970 24.94 -21.56 2.25
N ILE A 971 24.75 -22.12 3.45
CA ILE A 971 23.60 -22.98 3.80
C ILE A 971 22.37 -22.15 4.18
N GLY A 972 22.55 -20.89 4.55
CA GLY A 972 21.49 -19.95 4.89
C GLY A 972 20.47 -20.49 5.87
N SER A 973 19.19 -20.38 5.50
CA SER A 973 18.07 -20.70 6.39
C SER A 973 17.91 -22.20 6.68
N VAL A 974 18.67 -23.08 6.03
CA VAL A 974 18.66 -24.51 6.36
C VAL A 974 19.21 -24.75 7.77
N LEU A 975 20.13 -23.89 8.24
CA LEU A 975 20.58 -23.94 9.64
C LEU A 975 19.43 -23.71 10.62
N ASP A 976 18.46 -22.84 10.26
CA ASP A 976 17.25 -22.66 11.06
C ASP A 976 16.38 -23.92 11.01
N ASP A 977 16.20 -24.51 9.83
CA ASP A 977 15.38 -25.70 9.65
C ASP A 977 15.96 -26.91 10.42
N TRP A 978 17.29 -27.00 10.55
CA TRP A 978 17.98 -27.99 11.40
C TRP A 978 17.75 -27.80 12.90
N ALA A 979 17.60 -26.56 13.35
CA ALA A 979 17.43 -26.23 14.77
C ALA A 979 15.97 -26.30 15.23
N GLN A 980 15.02 -26.46 14.30
CA GLN A 980 13.59 -26.26 14.54
C GLN A 980 12.80 -27.56 14.37
N ASP A 981 11.74 -27.71 15.18
CA ASP A 981 10.90 -28.92 15.22
C ASP A 981 9.67 -28.83 14.27
N GLY A 982 9.45 -27.67 13.63
CA GLY A 982 8.29 -27.38 12.80
C GLY A 982 8.46 -27.74 11.32
N MET A 983 7.34 -27.78 10.59
CA MET A 983 7.39 -27.96 9.14
C MET A 983 8.17 -26.81 8.49
N PRO A 984 9.15 -27.10 7.61
CA PRO A 984 9.81 -26.10 6.81
C PRO A 984 8.81 -25.30 5.98
N THR A 985 8.99 -23.98 5.97
CA THR A 985 8.23 -23.07 5.12
C THR A 985 8.31 -23.45 3.64
N MET A 986 7.43 -22.92 2.78
CA MET A 986 7.41 -23.17 1.32
C MET A 986 8.62 -22.56 0.57
N ARG A 987 9.84 -22.73 1.08
CA ARG A 987 11.05 -22.06 0.59
C ARG A 987 11.52 -22.56 -0.77
#